data_AF-A0A7I8DPN9-F1
#
_entry.id   AF-A0A7I8DPN9-F1
#
_cell.length_a   1.000
_cell.length_b   1.000
_cell.length_c   1.000
_cell.angle_alpha   90.00
_cell.angle_beta   90.00
_cell.angle_gamma   90.00
#
_symmetry.space_group_name_H-M   'P 1'
#
loop_
_entity.id
_entity.type
_entity.pdbx_description
1 polymer ?
#
loop_
_entity_poly.entity_id
_entity_poly.type
_entity_poly.pdbx_seq_one_letter_code
_entity_poly.pdbx_strand_id
1 'polypeptide(L)'
;MFDVKIFGLDLLHIFYNFFLYSVFGWVYESTLVSVKKRSFVNRGFLNGPVIPIYGLGATIVYIFFWQIRNVLPVVFFGGMVLASLLEYFTSWIMEVVFHARWWDYSDNRWNIKGRICLLSATVWGILSVLEISLLQPKVVELFYIIPRIAGIYAVSILSILFIIDTWITVVQTLRMDKIFAEMLRLKDEFNEYIEKTRIYETKEEIKKKLTGYKIFELSDRIRKFMDENKEKLLERNHNQVDFDFKSLRQEVEHHIVEYITKIQTMSGTATHIQRRLLAAFPNLQIIRRNKKEDKSSSGADSVVEAAEYTIGKEERNIRWADMNTNDNLIGTTKSYISGFFRVSLVGILVLIQMAIIVVLGYWLSGSGVYIYLFIEIASIFIIVGLVNDNRNSSYKIAWICIILLLPVTGHIMYALWGKSGSTKKIERKILACIEHGNTFLSYDTETAVSYAKRYPTKSRMSRYMESQSFPLYKNNQVTYYPMGEDTFEAIFKDIAQAKKFIFLNFFIVGEGVLWDRMKTVLLKKKSEGVEIRFMYDDFGASLRTSNGFRKNLEAEGIQTAVFNPIHKYTDKLYMNYRSHQKIIVIDGNIGYTGGMNLADEYVNLIERFGKWKDNAVRVEGDAVWGLTVTFLQMWEICKSGEWMDYNTYRPTVVFPESEVYCHVISDGPANRPNNPIESIYKQIIHYAKKYVYITTPYLVIEDDMKQALIEAAQSGIDVRIITPNIPDKKNVKRLTNYNYGQLLEGGVKIYEYTPGFIHAKTIINEDCGIVGTINMDYRSFFLHYECGLWMCNRETIDVIKKDLLQTMDISKEITLDEWKHRPWHLKACQRVLNLFSTLM
;
A
#
# COMPACT_ATOMS: atom_id res chain seq x y z
N MET A 1 25.80 10.06 -26.76
CA MET A 1 24.72 9.23 -26.15
C MET A 1 24.52 7.95 -26.94
N PHE A 2 24.40 8.02 -28.27
CA PHE A 2 24.20 6.84 -29.12
C PHE A 2 25.45 5.94 -29.30
N ASP A 3 26.66 6.38 -28.95
CA ASP A 3 27.87 5.54 -29.01
C ASP A 3 27.97 4.47 -27.90
N VAL A 4 27.01 4.44 -26.97
CA VAL A 4 26.97 3.46 -25.88
C VAL A 4 26.55 2.10 -26.46
N LYS A 5 27.34 1.06 -26.16
CA LYS A 5 26.99 -0.33 -26.52
C LYS A 5 26.38 -1.05 -25.32
N ILE A 6 25.21 -1.66 -25.52
CA ILE A 6 24.53 -2.52 -24.53
C ILE A 6 24.56 -3.94 -25.08
N PHE A 7 25.20 -4.88 -24.36
CA PHE A 7 25.43 -6.27 -24.84
C PHE A 7 26.06 -6.36 -26.24
N GLY A 8 26.95 -5.41 -26.57
CA GLY A 8 27.62 -5.33 -27.86
C GLY A 8 26.83 -4.63 -28.98
N LEU A 9 25.58 -4.21 -28.72
CA LEU A 9 24.70 -3.51 -29.66
C LEU A 9 24.75 -2.00 -29.43
N ASP A 10 24.95 -1.21 -30.48
CA ASP A 10 24.91 0.26 -30.38
C ASP A 10 23.47 0.73 -30.06
N LEU A 11 23.34 1.65 -29.11
CA LEU A 11 22.08 2.18 -28.59
C LEU A 11 21.15 2.68 -29.70
N LEU A 12 21.69 3.26 -30.77
CA LEU A 12 20.93 3.68 -31.94
C LEU A 12 20.17 2.50 -32.57
N HIS A 13 20.80 1.33 -32.68
CA HIS A 13 20.16 0.13 -33.22
C HIS A 13 19.03 -0.39 -32.32
N ILE A 14 19.19 -0.26 -31.00
CA ILE A 14 18.16 -0.64 -30.04
C ILE A 14 16.91 0.22 -30.24
N PHE A 15 17.07 1.55 -30.33
CA PHE A 15 15.94 2.45 -30.59
C PHE A 15 15.31 2.22 -31.96
N TYR A 16 16.13 1.96 -32.98
CA TYR A 16 15.64 1.63 -34.30
C TYR A 16 14.79 0.36 -34.32
N ASN A 17 15.27 -0.71 -33.69
CA ASN A 17 14.50 -1.94 -33.55
C ASN A 17 13.19 -1.68 -32.80
N PHE A 18 13.24 -0.93 -31.69
CA PHE A 18 12.04 -0.58 -30.93
C PHE A 18 10.98 0.10 -31.81
N PHE A 19 11.33 1.15 -32.56
CA PHE A 19 10.36 1.85 -33.40
C PHE A 19 9.89 1.00 -34.58
N LEU A 20 10.81 0.30 -35.26
CA LEU A 20 10.48 -0.50 -36.42
C LEU A 20 9.53 -1.65 -36.08
N TYR A 21 9.84 -2.42 -35.03
CA TYR A 21 8.96 -3.50 -34.57
C TYR A 21 7.67 -3.00 -33.93
N SER A 22 7.66 -1.80 -33.35
CA SER A 22 6.41 -1.17 -32.91
C SER A 22 5.48 -0.86 -34.09
N VAL A 23 6.04 -0.44 -35.23
CA VAL A 23 5.30 -0.20 -36.48
C VAL A 23 4.87 -1.52 -37.11
N PHE A 24 5.73 -2.53 -37.15
CA PHE A 24 5.36 -3.86 -37.66
C PHE A 24 4.23 -4.49 -36.84
N GLY A 25 4.32 -4.41 -35.50
CA GLY A 25 3.25 -4.80 -34.60
C GLY A 25 1.95 -4.03 -34.90
N TRP A 26 2.06 -2.71 -35.10
CA TRP A 26 0.92 -1.88 -35.50
C TRP A 26 0.27 -2.32 -36.80
N VAL A 27 1.06 -2.58 -37.86
CA VAL A 27 0.56 -3.04 -39.16
C VAL A 27 -0.15 -4.38 -39.01
N TYR A 28 0.48 -5.34 -38.31
CA TYR A 28 -0.09 -6.66 -38.08
C TYR A 28 -1.44 -6.60 -37.35
N GLU A 29 -1.47 -5.95 -36.19
CA GLU A 29 -2.65 -5.84 -35.35
C GLU A 29 -3.77 -5.01 -36.00
N SER A 30 -3.43 -3.88 -36.61
CA SER A 30 -4.40 -3.02 -37.30
C SER A 30 -5.00 -3.73 -38.50
N THR A 31 -4.20 -4.48 -39.26
CA THR A 31 -4.70 -5.24 -40.41
C THR A 31 -5.66 -6.34 -39.97
N LEU A 32 -5.28 -7.15 -38.98
CA LEU A 32 -6.13 -8.24 -38.47
C LEU A 32 -7.51 -7.74 -38.00
N VAL A 33 -7.52 -6.65 -37.22
CA VAL A 33 -8.77 -6.10 -36.70
C VAL A 33 -9.57 -5.39 -37.79
N SER A 34 -8.90 -4.68 -38.71
CA SER A 34 -9.57 -3.99 -39.83
C SER A 34 -10.24 -4.97 -40.77
N VAL A 35 -9.59 -6.10 -41.10
CA VAL A 35 -10.17 -7.17 -41.93
C VAL A 35 -11.40 -7.77 -41.24
N LYS A 36 -11.32 -8.04 -39.93
CA LYS A 36 -12.44 -8.58 -39.16
C LYS A 36 -13.64 -7.62 -39.08
N LYS A 37 -13.38 -6.30 -39.02
CA LYS A 37 -14.41 -5.26 -38.92
C LYS A 37 -14.87 -4.67 -40.27
N ARG A 38 -14.20 -5.03 -41.37
CA ARG A 38 -14.41 -4.46 -42.73
C ARG A 38 -14.31 -2.93 -42.78
N SER A 39 -13.57 -2.33 -41.87
CA SER A 39 -13.30 -0.89 -41.81
C SER A 39 -11.91 -0.67 -41.25
N PHE A 40 -11.28 0.46 -41.60
CA PHE A 40 -9.94 0.75 -41.08
C PHE A 40 -10.01 1.02 -39.57
N VAL A 41 -9.23 0.26 -38.81
CA VAL A 41 -9.10 0.38 -37.36
C VAL A 41 -7.64 0.58 -37.02
N ASN A 42 -7.31 1.79 -36.55
CA ASN A 42 -6.02 2.09 -35.96
C ASN A 42 -5.91 1.36 -34.60
N ARG A 43 -5.28 0.19 -34.62
CA ARG A 43 -5.11 -0.70 -33.49
C ARG A 43 -3.82 -0.34 -32.75
N GLY A 44 -3.91 -0.14 -31.44
CA GLY A 44 -2.78 0.32 -30.63
C GLY A 44 -3.27 1.27 -29.54
N PHE A 45 -2.58 1.26 -28.40
CA PHE A 45 -2.93 2.19 -27.32
C PHE A 45 -2.64 3.63 -27.73
N LEU A 46 -1.51 3.90 -28.38
CA LEU A 46 -1.14 5.23 -28.87
C LEU A 46 -1.90 5.63 -30.14
N ASN A 47 -1.93 6.92 -30.50
CA ASN A 47 -2.60 7.39 -31.72
C ASN A 47 -1.74 7.22 -32.97
N GLY A 48 -0.43 7.34 -32.82
CA GLY A 48 0.55 7.08 -33.87
C GLY A 48 0.63 5.59 -34.22
N PRO A 49 1.29 5.25 -35.34
CA PRO A 49 1.41 3.88 -35.84
C PRO A 49 2.46 3.07 -35.05
N VAL A 50 2.36 3.08 -33.72
CA VAL A 50 3.37 2.51 -32.82
C VAL A 50 2.65 1.71 -31.75
N ILE A 51 2.90 0.40 -31.68
CA ILE A 51 2.48 -0.43 -30.55
C ILE A 51 3.72 -0.74 -29.68
N PRO A 52 3.90 -0.05 -28.53
CA PRO A 52 5.14 -0.14 -27.74
C PRO A 52 5.48 -1.56 -27.27
N ILE A 53 4.47 -2.38 -26.97
CA ILE A 53 4.69 -3.72 -26.45
C ILE A 53 5.37 -4.64 -27.47
N TYR A 54 5.06 -4.47 -28.76
CA TYR A 54 5.71 -5.21 -29.84
C TYR A 54 7.14 -4.74 -30.03
N GLY A 55 7.38 -3.42 -30.03
CA GLY A 55 8.73 -2.87 -30.10
C GLY A 55 9.61 -3.31 -28.95
N LEU A 56 9.10 -3.26 -27.72
CA LEU A 56 9.86 -3.64 -26.53
C LEU A 56 10.09 -5.15 -26.46
N GLY A 57 9.08 -5.96 -26.82
CA GLY A 57 9.18 -7.41 -26.89
C GLY A 57 10.26 -7.88 -27.87
N ALA A 58 10.18 -7.40 -29.12
CA ALA A 58 11.19 -7.70 -30.14
C ALA A 58 12.59 -7.21 -29.73
N THR A 59 12.69 -5.98 -29.22
CA THR A 59 13.99 -5.44 -28.78
C THR A 59 14.62 -6.27 -27.66
N ILE A 60 13.83 -6.75 -26.69
CA ILE A 60 14.31 -7.66 -25.64
C ILE A 60 14.79 -8.98 -26.24
N VAL A 61 14.00 -9.58 -27.14
CA VAL A 61 14.37 -10.83 -27.82
C VAL A 61 15.68 -10.66 -28.59
N TYR A 62 15.83 -9.56 -29.34
CA TYR A 62 17.06 -9.21 -30.03
C TYR A 62 18.26 -9.09 -29.07
N ILE A 63 18.14 -8.31 -27.99
CA ILE A 63 19.24 -8.07 -27.05
C ILE A 63 19.74 -9.38 -26.43
N PHE A 64 18.84 -10.27 -26.01
CA PHE A 64 19.23 -11.50 -25.30
C PHE A 64 19.58 -12.66 -26.23
N PHE A 65 18.90 -12.80 -27.38
CA PHE A 65 18.99 -14.01 -28.20
C PHE A 65 19.80 -13.84 -29.48
N TRP A 66 20.13 -12.62 -29.91
CA TRP A 66 20.89 -12.41 -31.15
C TRP A 66 22.26 -13.12 -31.17
N GLN A 67 22.95 -13.13 -30.03
CA GLN A 67 24.27 -13.79 -29.90
C GLN A 67 24.16 -15.32 -29.91
N ILE A 68 23.01 -15.87 -29.50
CA ILE A 68 22.74 -17.31 -29.42
C ILE A 68 21.68 -17.77 -30.42
N ARG A 69 21.50 -17.01 -31.52
CA ARG A 69 20.48 -17.23 -32.55
C ARG A 69 20.50 -18.60 -33.22
N ASN A 70 21.62 -19.31 -33.14
CA ASN A 70 21.78 -20.65 -33.71
C ASN A 70 21.07 -21.75 -32.88
N VAL A 71 20.67 -21.45 -31.63
CA VAL A 71 20.01 -22.41 -30.73
C VAL A 71 18.50 -22.13 -30.69
N LEU A 72 17.79 -22.46 -31.77
CA LEU A 72 16.38 -22.12 -31.95
C LEU A 72 15.44 -22.55 -30.80
N PRO A 73 15.61 -23.72 -30.16
CA PRO A 73 14.78 -24.08 -29.01
C PRO A 73 14.91 -23.09 -27.84
N VAL A 74 16.11 -22.56 -27.60
CA VAL A 74 16.35 -21.56 -26.54
C VAL A 74 15.69 -20.23 -26.91
N VAL A 75 15.77 -19.82 -28.18
CA VAL A 75 15.08 -18.61 -28.67
C VAL A 75 13.55 -18.76 -28.56
N PHE A 76 13.01 -19.93 -28.90
CA PHE A 76 11.58 -20.21 -28.81
C PHE A 76 11.07 -20.14 -27.37
N PHE A 77 11.64 -20.93 -26.45
CA PHE A 77 11.18 -20.97 -25.07
C PHE A 77 11.53 -19.68 -24.31
N GLY A 78 12.69 -19.10 -24.59
CA GLY A 78 13.11 -17.83 -24.02
C GLY A 78 12.23 -16.67 -24.47
N GLY A 79 11.93 -16.59 -25.77
CA GLY A 79 11.01 -15.60 -26.36
C GLY A 79 9.59 -15.75 -25.82
N MET A 80 9.09 -16.99 -25.72
CA MET A 80 7.80 -17.30 -25.10
C MET A 80 7.73 -16.74 -23.67
N VAL A 81 8.76 -16.95 -22.85
CA VAL A 81 8.78 -16.47 -21.46
C VAL A 81 8.88 -14.94 -21.40
N LEU A 82 9.85 -14.33 -22.10
CA LEU A 82 10.08 -12.89 -22.02
C LEU A 82 8.88 -12.08 -22.55
N ALA A 83 8.32 -12.48 -23.69
CA ALA A 83 7.14 -11.81 -24.26
C ALA A 83 5.91 -11.99 -23.37
N SER A 84 5.68 -13.18 -22.79
CA SER A 84 4.56 -13.41 -21.88
C SER A 84 4.69 -12.63 -20.57
N LEU A 85 5.91 -12.48 -20.03
CA LEU A 85 6.16 -11.64 -18.86
C LEU A 85 5.88 -10.17 -19.16
N LEU A 86 6.33 -9.69 -20.32
CA LEU A 86 6.05 -8.33 -20.78
C LEU A 86 4.55 -8.10 -20.99
N GLU A 87 3.85 -9.03 -21.64
CA GLU A 87 2.39 -8.99 -21.86
C GLU A 87 1.63 -8.96 -20.53
N TYR A 88 1.97 -9.85 -19.60
CA TYR A 88 1.36 -9.88 -18.29
C TYR A 88 1.56 -8.56 -17.54
N PHE A 89 2.80 -8.05 -17.54
CA PHE A 89 3.16 -6.83 -16.83
C PHE A 89 2.46 -5.59 -17.43
N THR A 90 2.42 -5.50 -18.76
CA THR A 90 1.74 -4.40 -19.47
C THR A 90 0.24 -4.44 -19.21
N SER A 91 -0.39 -5.62 -19.29
CA SER A 91 -1.80 -5.81 -18.94
C SER A 91 -2.09 -5.37 -17.50
N TRP A 92 -1.21 -5.74 -16.55
CA TRP A 92 -1.36 -5.37 -15.14
C TRP A 92 -1.22 -3.86 -14.92
N ILE A 93 -0.22 -3.21 -15.52
CA ILE A 93 -0.07 -1.74 -15.46
C ILE A 93 -1.31 -1.06 -16.01
N MET A 94 -1.76 -1.46 -17.21
CA MET A 94 -2.91 -0.83 -17.83
C MET A 94 -4.18 -1.01 -17.01
N GLU A 95 -4.34 -2.15 -16.35
CA GLU A 95 -5.46 -2.39 -15.43
C GLU A 95 -5.40 -1.52 -14.17
N VAL A 96 -4.22 -1.38 -13.57
CA VAL A 96 -4.04 -0.55 -12.37
C VAL A 96 -4.24 0.92 -12.67
N VAL A 97 -3.73 1.38 -13.82
CA VAL A 97 -3.73 2.81 -14.20
C VAL A 97 -5.06 3.25 -14.81
N PHE A 98 -5.70 2.42 -15.63
CA PHE A 98 -6.90 2.79 -16.39
C PHE A 98 -8.16 2.01 -15.98
N HIS A 99 -8.09 1.19 -14.92
CA HIS A 99 -9.20 0.39 -14.39
C HIS A 99 -9.89 -0.51 -15.43
N ALA A 100 -9.17 -0.86 -16.49
CA ALA A 100 -9.68 -1.65 -17.59
C ALA A 100 -8.61 -2.58 -18.13
N ARG A 101 -9.03 -3.78 -18.50
CA ARG A 101 -8.18 -4.77 -19.14
C ARG A 101 -8.36 -4.72 -20.65
N TRP A 102 -7.32 -4.29 -21.36
CA TRP A 102 -7.36 -3.95 -22.79
C TRP A 102 -7.41 -5.15 -23.73
N TRP A 103 -6.93 -6.30 -23.25
CA TRP A 103 -7.10 -7.60 -23.87
C TRP A 103 -7.39 -8.63 -22.79
N ASP A 104 -8.26 -9.59 -23.07
CA ASP A 104 -8.70 -10.58 -22.09
C ASP A 104 -8.63 -11.99 -22.68
N TYR A 105 -7.90 -12.86 -22.00
CA TYR A 105 -7.75 -14.29 -22.31
C TYR A 105 -8.51 -15.16 -21.31
N SER A 106 -9.45 -14.62 -20.54
CA SER A 106 -10.20 -15.38 -19.52
C SER A 106 -10.91 -16.60 -20.11
N ASP A 107 -11.36 -16.51 -21.36
CA ASP A 107 -12.04 -17.61 -22.08
C ASP A 107 -11.06 -18.65 -22.66
N ASN A 108 -9.75 -18.36 -22.64
CA ASN A 108 -8.74 -19.25 -23.19
C ASN A 108 -8.29 -20.28 -22.13
N ARG A 109 -8.05 -21.51 -22.58
CA ARG A 109 -7.49 -22.55 -21.70
C ARG A 109 -6.09 -22.17 -21.23
N TRP A 110 -5.81 -22.49 -19.97
CA TRP A 110 -4.50 -22.31 -19.33
C TRP A 110 -4.08 -20.83 -19.34
N ASN A 111 -5.04 -19.96 -19.01
CA ASN A 111 -4.80 -18.54 -18.81
C ASN A 111 -4.34 -18.25 -17.37
N ILE A 112 -3.60 -17.17 -17.19
CA ILE A 112 -3.21 -16.65 -15.88
C ILE A 112 -3.95 -15.33 -15.66
N LYS A 113 -5.01 -15.37 -14.84
CA LYS A 113 -5.88 -14.22 -14.50
C LYS A 113 -6.43 -13.48 -15.74
N GLY A 114 -6.62 -14.19 -16.85
CA GLY A 114 -7.03 -13.60 -18.13
C GLY A 114 -6.01 -12.65 -18.78
N ARG A 115 -4.77 -12.54 -18.29
CA ARG A 115 -3.76 -11.60 -18.84
C ARG A 115 -2.88 -12.20 -19.93
N ILE A 116 -2.57 -13.48 -19.79
CA ILE A 116 -1.81 -14.28 -20.75
C ILE A 116 -2.41 -15.68 -20.81
N CYS A 117 -2.16 -16.41 -21.88
CA CYS A 117 -2.52 -17.81 -22.02
C CYS A 117 -1.43 -18.58 -22.78
N LEU A 118 -1.42 -19.91 -22.64
CA LEU A 118 -0.42 -20.75 -23.29
C LEU A 118 -0.42 -20.59 -24.82
N LEU A 119 -1.59 -20.41 -25.45
CA LEU A 119 -1.68 -20.21 -26.89
C LEU A 119 -0.95 -18.94 -27.34
N SER A 120 -1.20 -17.81 -26.67
CA SER A 120 -0.50 -16.54 -26.95
C SER A 120 1.01 -16.69 -26.72
N ALA A 121 1.40 -17.31 -25.60
CA ALA A 121 2.79 -17.58 -25.27
C ALA A 121 3.51 -18.41 -26.38
N THR A 122 2.83 -19.43 -26.90
CA THR A 122 3.34 -20.28 -27.99
C THR A 122 3.54 -19.46 -29.26
N VAL A 123 2.57 -18.60 -29.62
CA VAL A 123 2.68 -17.69 -30.77
C VAL A 123 3.88 -16.76 -30.59
N TRP A 124 4.09 -16.21 -29.39
CA TRP A 124 5.28 -15.39 -29.10
C TRP A 124 6.59 -16.16 -29.30
N GLY A 125 6.67 -17.42 -28.87
CA GLY A 125 7.85 -18.26 -29.14
C GLY A 125 8.13 -18.43 -30.63
N ILE A 126 7.09 -18.66 -31.44
CA ILE A 126 7.23 -18.73 -32.92
C ILE A 126 7.69 -17.40 -33.48
N LEU A 127 7.05 -16.29 -33.06
CA LEU A 127 7.40 -14.95 -33.54
C LEU A 127 8.83 -14.58 -33.18
N SER A 128 9.34 -14.95 -32.00
CA SER A 128 10.74 -14.73 -31.62
C SER A 128 11.73 -15.50 -32.51
N VAL A 129 11.40 -16.74 -32.89
CA VAL A 129 12.21 -17.50 -33.84
C VAL A 129 12.20 -16.85 -35.22
N LEU A 130 11.02 -16.43 -35.71
CA LEU A 130 10.88 -15.75 -37.00
C LEU A 130 11.61 -14.40 -37.01
N GLU A 131 11.50 -13.65 -35.92
CA GLU A 131 12.20 -12.39 -35.72
C GLU A 131 13.71 -12.61 -35.87
N ILE A 132 14.30 -13.47 -35.04
CA ILE A 132 15.75 -13.67 -35.01
C ILE A 132 16.30 -14.31 -36.30
N SER A 133 15.55 -15.24 -36.90
CA SER A 133 16.04 -16.05 -38.02
C SER A 133 15.78 -15.42 -39.39
N LEU A 134 14.72 -14.62 -39.53
CA LEU A 134 14.27 -14.12 -40.84
C LEU A 134 14.20 -12.59 -40.92
N LEU A 135 13.58 -11.94 -39.92
CA LEU A 135 13.32 -10.50 -39.99
C LEU A 135 14.56 -9.69 -39.59
N GLN A 136 15.16 -10.02 -38.46
CA GLN A 136 16.25 -9.27 -37.84
C GLN A 136 17.49 -9.15 -38.74
N PRO A 137 17.93 -10.19 -39.49
CA PRO A 137 19.05 -10.03 -40.43
C PRO A 137 18.80 -8.94 -41.47
N LYS A 138 17.58 -8.87 -42.03
CA LYS A 138 17.19 -7.84 -43.02
C LYS A 138 17.07 -6.46 -42.39
N VAL A 139 16.59 -6.40 -41.15
CA VAL A 139 16.51 -5.17 -40.37
C VAL A 139 17.91 -4.61 -40.11
N VAL A 140 18.87 -5.47 -39.79
CA VAL A 140 20.28 -5.11 -39.65
C VAL A 140 20.88 -4.58 -40.96
N GLU A 141 20.60 -5.23 -42.10
CA GLU A 141 21.01 -4.74 -43.42
C GLU A 141 20.45 -3.35 -43.72
N LEU A 142 19.17 -3.11 -43.43
CA LEU A 142 18.52 -1.81 -43.61
C LEU A 142 19.22 -0.70 -42.80
N PHE A 143 19.72 -1.01 -41.60
CA PHE A 143 20.42 -0.03 -40.79
C PHE A 143 21.75 0.42 -41.40
N TYR A 144 22.49 -0.49 -42.03
CA TYR A 144 23.75 -0.14 -42.69
C TYR A 144 23.58 0.77 -43.91
N ILE A 145 22.36 0.84 -44.47
CA ILE A 145 22.01 1.74 -45.57
C ILE A 145 21.76 3.17 -45.08
N ILE A 146 21.28 3.35 -43.84
CA ILE A 146 20.89 4.67 -43.34
C ILE A 146 22.13 5.40 -42.77
N PRO A 147 22.46 6.60 -43.27
CA PRO A 147 23.56 7.39 -42.70
C PRO A 147 23.35 7.63 -41.21
N ARG A 148 24.38 7.36 -40.39
CA ARG A 148 24.30 7.42 -38.92
C ARG A 148 23.72 8.73 -38.40
N ILE A 149 24.15 9.86 -38.97
CA ILE A 149 23.67 11.19 -38.59
C ILE A 149 22.18 11.34 -38.87
N ALA A 150 21.72 10.92 -40.05
CA ALA A 150 20.30 10.91 -40.40
C ALA A 150 19.50 10.02 -39.46
N GLY A 151 20.06 8.87 -39.05
CA GLY A 151 19.40 7.98 -38.12
C GLY A 151 19.26 8.52 -36.71
N ILE A 152 20.26 9.25 -36.21
CA ILE A 152 20.17 9.95 -34.93
C ILE A 152 19.04 10.98 -34.95
N TYR A 153 18.93 11.79 -36.01
CA TYR A 153 17.83 12.76 -36.14
C TYR A 153 16.48 12.07 -36.24
N ALA A 154 16.36 11.02 -37.05
CA ALA A 154 15.13 10.26 -37.21
C ALA A 154 14.66 9.66 -35.88
N VAL A 155 15.53 8.96 -35.16
CA VAL A 155 15.22 8.36 -33.84
C VAL A 155 14.87 9.44 -32.81
N SER A 156 15.58 10.58 -32.82
CA SER A 156 15.31 11.67 -31.88
C SER A 156 13.93 12.28 -32.12
N ILE A 157 13.56 12.54 -33.38
CA ILE A 157 12.24 13.06 -33.76
C ILE A 157 11.15 12.04 -33.40
N LEU A 158 11.33 10.76 -33.76
CA LEU A 158 10.39 9.69 -33.41
C LEU A 158 10.21 9.55 -31.90
N SER A 159 11.28 9.69 -31.13
CA SER A 159 11.23 9.65 -29.65
C SER A 159 10.44 10.82 -29.07
N ILE A 160 10.63 12.04 -29.58
CA ILE A 160 9.85 13.21 -29.15
C ILE A 160 8.37 13.01 -29.48
N LEU A 161 8.04 12.61 -30.71
CA LEU A 161 6.66 12.34 -31.13
C LEU A 161 6.02 11.24 -30.28
N PHE A 162 6.77 10.17 -30.00
CA PHE A 162 6.34 9.07 -29.15
C PHE A 162 6.02 9.52 -27.73
N ILE A 163 6.87 10.35 -27.12
CA ILE A 163 6.65 10.88 -25.77
C ILE A 163 5.40 11.78 -25.75
N ILE A 164 5.24 12.66 -26.74
CA ILE A 164 4.08 13.55 -26.85
C ILE A 164 2.78 12.74 -27.01
N ASP A 165 2.76 11.78 -27.93
CA ASP A 165 1.56 10.95 -28.17
C ASP A 165 1.24 10.05 -26.96
N THR A 166 2.27 9.49 -26.31
CA THR A 166 2.10 8.75 -25.05
C THR A 166 1.47 9.63 -23.99
N TRP A 167 2.00 10.84 -23.79
CA TRP A 167 1.46 11.80 -22.81
C TRP A 167 0.00 12.13 -23.10
N ILE A 168 -0.32 12.53 -24.34
CA ILE A 168 -1.68 12.90 -24.74
C ILE A 168 -2.63 11.72 -24.56
N THR A 169 -2.25 10.54 -25.04
CA THR A 169 -3.06 9.32 -24.96
C THR A 169 -3.33 8.92 -23.51
N VAL A 170 -2.31 8.91 -22.66
CA VAL A 170 -2.45 8.57 -21.24
C VAL A 170 -3.39 9.55 -20.54
N VAL A 171 -3.20 10.86 -20.71
CA VAL A 171 -4.05 11.89 -20.09
C VAL A 171 -5.50 11.76 -20.53
N GLN A 172 -5.77 11.50 -21.81
CA GLN A 172 -7.14 11.35 -22.31
C GLN A 172 -7.79 10.04 -21.89
N THR A 173 -7.01 8.97 -21.77
CA THR A 173 -7.49 7.67 -21.27
C THR A 173 -7.83 7.76 -19.79
N LEU A 174 -7.03 8.44 -18.97
CA LEU A 174 -7.32 8.66 -17.54
C LEU A 174 -8.63 9.46 -17.33
N ARG A 175 -9.06 10.25 -18.31
CA ARG A 175 -10.35 10.96 -18.26
C ARG A 175 -11.55 10.11 -18.68
N MET A 176 -11.34 8.83 -19.02
CA MET A 176 -12.42 7.90 -19.41
C MET A 176 -13.18 7.31 -18.21
N ASP A 177 -12.75 7.53 -16.98
CA ASP A 177 -13.40 7.00 -15.77
C ASP A 177 -14.91 7.23 -15.74
N LYS A 178 -15.37 8.44 -16.11
CA LYS A 178 -16.80 8.77 -16.18
C LYS A 178 -17.54 7.94 -17.23
N ILE A 179 -16.91 7.71 -18.39
CA ILE A 179 -17.47 6.91 -19.48
C ILE A 179 -17.57 5.45 -19.02
N PHE A 180 -16.52 4.92 -18.38
CA PHE A 180 -16.50 3.55 -17.87
C PHE A 180 -17.50 3.31 -16.74
N ALA A 181 -17.62 4.23 -15.79
CA ALA A 181 -18.61 4.16 -14.71
C ALA A 181 -20.04 4.16 -15.26
N GLU A 182 -20.35 5.04 -16.21
CA GLU A 182 -21.69 5.12 -16.80
C GLU A 182 -21.99 3.90 -17.69
N MET A 183 -21.00 3.37 -18.43
CA MET A 183 -21.15 2.09 -19.16
C MET A 183 -21.43 0.91 -18.22
N LEU A 184 -20.83 0.89 -17.03
CA LEU A 184 -21.10 -0.11 -16.00
C LEU A 184 -22.50 0.09 -15.39
N ARG A 185 -22.91 1.33 -15.12
CA ARG A 185 -24.25 1.65 -14.58
C ARG A 185 -25.33 1.20 -15.54
N LEU A 186 -25.19 1.58 -16.80
CA LEU A 186 -26.05 1.14 -17.89
C LEU A 186 -26.10 -0.40 -17.93
N LYS A 187 -24.94 -1.08 -17.84
CA LYS A 187 -24.91 -2.55 -17.90
C LYS A 187 -25.69 -3.17 -16.75
N ASP A 188 -25.64 -2.55 -15.58
CA ASP A 188 -26.36 -2.97 -14.39
C ASP A 188 -27.86 -2.72 -14.51
N GLU A 189 -28.29 -1.54 -14.99
CA GLU A 189 -29.69 -1.23 -15.31
C GLU A 189 -30.26 -2.24 -16.30
N PHE A 190 -29.51 -2.57 -17.35
CA PHE A 190 -29.93 -3.56 -18.34
C PHE A 190 -30.06 -4.96 -17.74
N ASN A 191 -29.09 -5.39 -16.92
CA ASN A 191 -29.17 -6.69 -16.25
C ASN A 191 -30.36 -6.75 -15.28
N GLU A 192 -30.66 -5.67 -14.57
CA GLU A 192 -31.80 -5.58 -13.66
C GLU A 192 -33.13 -5.62 -14.43
N TYR A 193 -33.21 -4.95 -15.58
CA TYR A 193 -34.38 -5.02 -16.47
C TYR A 193 -34.61 -6.44 -17.00
N ILE A 194 -33.56 -7.13 -17.47
CA ILE A 194 -33.64 -8.53 -17.92
C ILE A 194 -34.02 -9.47 -16.76
N GLU A 195 -33.60 -9.17 -15.54
CA GLU A 195 -34.02 -9.92 -14.35
C GLU A 195 -35.52 -9.72 -14.05
N LYS A 196 -36.04 -8.50 -14.15
CA LYS A 196 -37.46 -8.17 -13.93
C LYS A 196 -38.39 -8.81 -14.96
N THR A 197 -37.94 -8.95 -16.21
CA THR A 197 -38.71 -9.59 -17.30
C THR A 197 -38.76 -11.12 -17.19
N ARG A 198 -38.08 -11.74 -16.21
CA ARG A 198 -38.07 -13.21 -15.93
C ARG A 198 -37.74 -14.10 -17.13
N ILE A 199 -36.96 -13.57 -18.07
CA ILE A 199 -36.57 -14.28 -19.30
C ILE A 199 -35.69 -15.53 -19.02
N TYR A 200 -35.06 -15.62 -17.84
CA TYR A 200 -34.17 -16.72 -17.43
C TYR A 200 -34.60 -17.39 -16.11
N GLU A 201 -34.16 -18.64 -15.87
CA GLU A 201 -34.57 -19.42 -14.68
C GLU A 201 -33.84 -19.03 -13.38
N THR A 202 -32.56 -18.64 -13.47
CA THR A 202 -31.75 -18.33 -12.28
C THR A 202 -30.76 -17.18 -12.52
N LYS A 203 -30.41 -16.46 -11.44
CA LYS A 203 -29.39 -15.40 -11.43
C LYS A 203 -28.03 -15.86 -11.98
N GLU A 204 -27.66 -17.11 -11.71
CA GLU A 204 -26.39 -17.65 -12.19
C GLU A 204 -26.41 -17.91 -13.70
N GLU A 205 -27.55 -18.29 -14.27
CA GLU A 205 -27.66 -18.54 -15.71
C GLU A 205 -27.59 -17.24 -16.52
N ILE A 206 -28.26 -16.18 -16.04
CA ILE A 206 -28.14 -14.79 -16.51
C ILE A 206 -26.66 -14.38 -16.46
N LYS A 207 -26.04 -14.50 -15.28
CA LYS A 207 -24.66 -14.05 -15.07
C LYS A 207 -23.68 -14.82 -15.94
N LYS A 208 -23.82 -16.14 -16.10
CA LYS A 208 -22.92 -17.01 -16.86
C LYS A 208 -23.11 -16.90 -18.38
N LYS A 209 -24.30 -16.53 -18.85
CA LYS A 209 -24.60 -16.27 -20.28
C LYS A 209 -24.46 -14.81 -20.70
N LEU A 210 -24.43 -13.85 -19.77
CA LEU A 210 -24.27 -12.41 -20.07
C LEU A 210 -22.88 -11.87 -19.69
N THR A 211 -22.09 -12.61 -18.90
CA THR A 211 -20.65 -12.32 -18.77
C THR A 211 -19.91 -12.82 -20.01
N GLY A 212 -19.17 -11.93 -20.66
CA GLY A 212 -18.33 -12.25 -21.83
C GLY A 212 -18.84 -11.74 -23.18
N TYR A 213 -20.09 -11.30 -23.28
CA TYR A 213 -20.67 -10.83 -24.56
C TYR A 213 -20.66 -9.31 -24.73
N LYS A 214 -20.45 -8.86 -25.97
CA LYS A 214 -20.53 -7.44 -26.34
C LYS A 214 -21.98 -6.96 -26.35
N ILE A 215 -22.21 -5.71 -25.96
CA ILE A 215 -23.55 -5.08 -25.98
C ILE A 215 -24.22 -5.12 -27.36
N PHE A 216 -23.45 -5.00 -28.45
CA PHE A 216 -23.98 -5.09 -29.82
C PHE A 216 -24.28 -6.53 -30.27
N GLU A 217 -23.63 -7.54 -29.67
CA GLU A 217 -23.93 -8.97 -29.93
C GLU A 217 -25.03 -9.49 -28.97
N LEU A 218 -25.33 -8.72 -27.92
CA LEU A 218 -26.32 -9.01 -26.90
C LEU A 218 -27.74 -8.96 -27.47
N SER A 219 -28.02 -8.00 -28.35
CA SER A 219 -29.33 -7.77 -28.96
C SER A 219 -29.79 -8.97 -29.81
N ASP A 220 -28.94 -9.45 -30.71
CA ASP A 220 -29.27 -10.55 -31.61
C ASP A 220 -29.36 -11.89 -30.88
N ARG A 221 -28.56 -12.08 -29.82
CA ARG A 221 -28.65 -13.28 -28.98
C ARG A 221 -29.87 -13.27 -28.07
N ILE A 222 -30.26 -12.13 -27.51
CA ILE A 222 -31.50 -12.02 -26.72
C ILE A 222 -32.70 -12.28 -27.63
N ARG A 223 -32.72 -11.75 -28.86
CA ARG A 223 -33.74 -12.10 -29.86
C ARG A 223 -33.80 -13.60 -30.12
N LYS A 224 -32.66 -14.20 -30.47
CA LYS A 224 -32.57 -15.63 -30.77
C LYS A 224 -32.98 -16.50 -29.57
N PHE A 225 -32.60 -16.11 -28.36
CA PHE A 225 -32.96 -16.81 -27.13
C PHE A 225 -34.46 -16.72 -26.82
N MET A 226 -35.07 -15.54 -26.98
CA MET A 226 -36.52 -15.37 -26.82
C MET A 226 -37.29 -16.21 -27.85
N ASP A 227 -36.80 -16.28 -29.08
CA ASP A 227 -37.39 -17.10 -30.15
C ASP A 227 -37.22 -18.61 -29.86
N GLU A 228 -36.04 -19.06 -29.40
CA GLU A 228 -35.76 -20.46 -29.05
C GLU A 228 -36.50 -20.94 -27.79
N ASN A 229 -36.86 -20.04 -26.86
CA ASN A 229 -37.51 -20.39 -25.59
C ASN A 229 -38.97 -19.90 -25.51
N LYS A 230 -39.58 -19.55 -26.64
CA LYS A 230 -40.95 -19.01 -26.72
C LYS A 230 -41.98 -19.86 -25.97
N GLU A 231 -41.99 -21.17 -26.16
CA GLU A 231 -42.96 -22.08 -25.54
C GLU A 231 -42.79 -22.14 -24.01
N LYS A 232 -41.55 -22.20 -23.51
CA LYS A 232 -41.25 -22.20 -22.07
C LYS A 232 -41.62 -20.88 -21.39
N LEU A 233 -41.46 -19.76 -22.09
CA LEU A 233 -41.82 -18.44 -21.59
C LEU A 233 -43.35 -18.26 -21.51
N LEU A 234 -44.10 -18.84 -22.46
CA LEU A 234 -45.56 -18.86 -22.45
C LEU A 234 -46.12 -19.75 -21.33
N GLU A 235 -45.58 -20.95 -21.13
CA GLU A 235 -45.98 -21.84 -20.02
C GLU A 235 -45.73 -21.23 -18.64
N ARG A 236 -44.58 -20.55 -18.47
CA ARG A 236 -44.18 -19.95 -17.18
C ARG A 236 -45.04 -18.76 -16.75
N ASN A 237 -45.56 -18.01 -17.72
CA ASN A 237 -46.41 -16.85 -17.46
C ASN A 237 -47.90 -17.12 -17.69
N HIS A 238 -48.30 -18.40 -17.82
CA HIS A 238 -49.70 -18.83 -18.01
C HIS A 238 -50.65 -18.28 -16.92
N ASN A 239 -50.17 -18.04 -15.70
CA ASN A 239 -50.99 -17.52 -14.59
C ASN A 239 -51.15 -15.98 -14.59
N GLN A 240 -50.56 -15.25 -15.53
CA GLN A 240 -50.80 -13.81 -15.71
C GLN A 240 -51.92 -13.59 -16.73
N VAL A 241 -53.00 -12.95 -16.28
CA VAL A 241 -54.24 -12.74 -17.05
C VAL A 241 -54.04 -11.89 -18.33
N ASP A 242 -52.92 -11.17 -18.46
CA ASP A 242 -52.61 -10.22 -19.56
C ASP A 242 -51.23 -10.45 -20.23
N PHE A 243 -50.63 -11.64 -20.14
CA PHE A 243 -49.30 -11.86 -20.71
C PHE A 243 -49.31 -12.04 -22.23
N ASP A 244 -48.94 -11.00 -22.98
CA ASP A 244 -48.68 -11.07 -24.43
C ASP A 244 -47.17 -11.15 -24.73
N PHE A 245 -46.73 -12.27 -25.28
CA PHE A 245 -45.33 -12.46 -25.68
C PHE A 245 -44.89 -11.46 -26.76
N LYS A 246 -45.81 -11.00 -27.61
CA LYS A 246 -45.52 -10.05 -28.68
C LYS A 246 -45.25 -8.65 -28.14
N SER A 247 -46.01 -8.21 -27.13
CA SER A 247 -45.78 -6.93 -26.44
C SER A 247 -44.47 -6.96 -25.64
N LEU A 248 -44.20 -8.03 -24.88
CA LEU A 248 -42.94 -8.21 -24.15
C LEU A 248 -41.73 -8.17 -25.11
N ARG A 249 -41.81 -8.86 -26.25
CA ARG A 249 -40.75 -8.83 -27.27
C ARG A 249 -40.50 -7.42 -27.78
N GLN A 250 -41.57 -6.67 -28.09
CA GLN A 250 -41.46 -5.29 -28.56
C GLN A 250 -40.88 -4.37 -27.48
N GLU A 251 -41.26 -4.55 -26.22
CA GLU A 251 -40.76 -3.76 -25.09
C GLU A 251 -39.27 -4.02 -24.84
N VAL A 252 -38.85 -5.28 -24.84
CA VAL A 252 -37.44 -5.68 -24.71
C VAL A 252 -36.62 -5.18 -25.90
N GLU A 253 -37.13 -5.28 -27.13
CA GLU A 253 -36.47 -4.73 -28.32
C GLU A 253 -36.35 -3.20 -28.25
N HIS A 254 -37.38 -2.50 -27.79
CA HIS A 254 -37.36 -1.05 -27.61
C HIS A 254 -36.29 -0.63 -26.60
N HIS A 255 -36.23 -1.27 -25.43
CA HIS A 255 -35.22 -0.97 -24.42
C HIS A 255 -33.80 -1.35 -24.86
N ILE A 256 -33.62 -2.43 -25.64
CA ILE A 256 -32.32 -2.77 -26.23
C ILE A 256 -31.86 -1.66 -27.19
N VAL A 257 -32.76 -1.15 -28.05
CA VAL A 257 -32.44 -0.06 -28.99
C VAL A 257 -32.13 1.23 -28.22
N GLU A 258 -32.96 1.60 -27.24
CA GLU A 258 -32.75 2.76 -26.37
C GLU A 258 -31.38 2.71 -25.68
N TYR A 259 -31.03 1.53 -25.17
CA TYR A 259 -29.77 1.27 -24.49
C TYR A 259 -28.56 1.39 -25.42
N ILE A 260 -28.66 0.82 -26.63
CA ILE A 260 -27.64 0.98 -27.68
C ILE A 260 -27.50 2.45 -28.07
N THR A 261 -28.60 3.19 -28.21
CA THR A 261 -28.61 4.62 -28.53
C THR A 261 -27.96 5.45 -27.43
N LYS A 262 -28.24 5.18 -26.14
CA LYS A 262 -27.59 5.85 -24.99
C LYS A 262 -26.07 5.66 -25.01
N ILE A 263 -25.58 4.46 -25.33
CA ILE A 263 -24.14 4.18 -25.44
C ILE A 263 -23.52 4.91 -26.64
N GLN A 264 -24.24 4.97 -27.76
CA GLN A 264 -23.79 5.68 -28.96
C GLN A 264 -23.74 7.20 -28.75
N THR A 265 -24.73 7.81 -28.09
CA THR A 265 -24.75 9.25 -27.79
C THR A 265 -23.68 9.64 -26.77
N MET A 266 -23.42 8.80 -25.76
CA MET A 266 -22.29 8.98 -24.83
C MET A 266 -20.93 8.88 -25.51
N SER A 267 -20.77 7.94 -26.45
CA SER A 267 -19.56 7.88 -27.27
C SER A 267 -19.38 9.17 -28.11
N GLY A 268 -20.48 9.88 -28.40
CA GLY A 268 -20.54 11.18 -29.04
C GLY A 268 -19.99 12.35 -28.20
N THR A 269 -19.93 12.27 -26.87
CA THR A 269 -19.29 13.30 -26.03
C THR A 269 -17.80 13.04 -25.79
N ALA A 270 -17.33 11.84 -26.14
CA ALA A 270 -15.93 11.44 -26.01
C ALA A 270 -15.04 12.15 -27.04
N THR A 271 -13.79 12.44 -26.67
CA THR A 271 -12.80 13.01 -27.60
C THR A 271 -12.51 12.04 -28.75
N HIS A 272 -11.94 12.53 -29.85
CA HIS A 272 -11.54 11.70 -30.99
C HIS A 272 -10.67 10.50 -30.56
N ILE A 273 -9.74 10.70 -29.62
CA ILE A 273 -8.85 9.64 -29.11
C ILE A 273 -9.64 8.60 -28.30
N GLN A 274 -10.56 9.03 -27.45
CA GLN A 274 -11.39 8.11 -26.65
C GLN A 274 -12.27 7.23 -27.54
N ARG A 275 -12.91 7.82 -28.57
CA ARG A 275 -13.68 7.07 -29.57
C ARG A 275 -12.81 6.05 -30.31
N ARG A 276 -11.61 6.47 -30.74
CA ARG A 276 -10.65 5.58 -31.38
C ARG A 276 -10.27 4.41 -30.47
N LEU A 277 -9.96 4.66 -29.20
CA LEU A 277 -9.58 3.62 -28.23
C LEU A 277 -10.69 2.59 -28.02
N LEU A 278 -11.94 3.04 -27.85
CA LEU A 278 -13.09 2.15 -27.74
C LEU A 278 -13.29 1.31 -29.02
N ALA A 279 -13.10 1.92 -30.19
CA ALA A 279 -13.16 1.20 -31.46
C ALA A 279 -11.99 0.21 -31.64
N ALA A 280 -10.80 0.59 -31.18
CA ALA A 280 -9.58 -0.21 -31.26
C ALA A 280 -9.65 -1.42 -30.34
N PHE A 281 -10.24 -1.31 -29.15
CA PHE A 281 -10.31 -2.38 -28.14
C PHE A 281 -11.76 -2.77 -27.83
N PRO A 282 -12.45 -3.46 -28.76
CA PRO A 282 -13.86 -3.82 -28.60
C PRO A 282 -14.11 -4.90 -27.53
N ASN A 283 -13.05 -5.60 -27.11
CA ASN A 283 -13.10 -6.63 -26.07
C ASN A 283 -12.52 -6.11 -24.73
N LEU A 284 -12.36 -4.80 -24.58
CA LEU A 284 -11.92 -4.18 -23.33
C LEU A 284 -12.87 -4.60 -22.19
N GLN A 285 -12.31 -5.17 -21.12
CA GLN A 285 -13.07 -5.50 -19.93
C GLN A 285 -12.92 -4.37 -18.91
N ILE A 286 -14.01 -3.65 -18.64
CA ILE A 286 -14.03 -2.62 -17.59
C ILE A 286 -14.10 -3.35 -16.24
N ILE A 287 -13.18 -3.03 -15.35
CA ILE A 287 -13.16 -3.61 -14.01
C ILE A 287 -13.90 -2.63 -13.09
N ARG A 288 -14.96 -3.13 -12.45
CA ARG A 288 -15.67 -2.36 -11.43
C ARG A 288 -14.67 -1.90 -10.37
N ARG A 289 -14.68 -0.61 -10.05
CA ARG A 289 -14.34 -0.15 -8.70
C ARG A 289 -15.17 -0.98 -7.74
N ASN A 290 -14.59 -1.46 -6.65
CA ASN A 290 -15.39 -2.11 -5.60
C ASN A 290 -16.61 -1.22 -5.32
N LYS A 291 -17.81 -1.82 -5.29
CA LYS A 291 -19.14 -1.19 -5.34
C LYS A 291 -19.42 -0.09 -4.26
N LYS A 292 -18.43 0.26 -3.44
CA LYS A 292 -18.45 1.33 -2.44
C LYS A 292 -18.02 2.71 -2.99
N GLU A 293 -17.45 2.85 -4.19
CA GLU A 293 -16.97 4.17 -4.68
C GLU A 293 -17.96 4.96 -5.57
N ASP A 294 -18.87 4.31 -6.31
CA ASP A 294 -19.72 4.99 -7.32
C ASP A 294 -20.93 5.74 -6.75
N LYS A 295 -21.29 5.58 -5.47
CA LYS A 295 -22.33 6.42 -4.84
C LYS A 295 -21.83 7.84 -4.47
N SER A 296 -20.55 8.15 -4.69
CA SER A 296 -19.93 9.40 -4.26
C SER A 296 -20.02 10.56 -5.26
N SER A 297 -20.60 10.38 -6.46
CA SER A 297 -20.60 11.41 -7.51
C SER A 297 -21.86 12.26 -7.61
N SER A 298 -22.88 12.06 -6.75
CA SER A 298 -24.11 12.88 -6.70
C SER A 298 -24.30 13.63 -5.38
N GLY A 299 -23.35 13.54 -4.45
CA GLY A 299 -23.50 14.09 -3.09
C GLY A 299 -23.24 15.58 -2.92
N ALA A 300 -23.21 16.41 -3.97
CA ALA A 300 -22.92 17.84 -3.79
C ALA A 300 -24.04 18.58 -3.03
N ASP A 301 -25.28 18.14 -3.18
CA ASP A 301 -26.45 18.81 -2.58
C ASP A 301 -26.92 18.17 -1.25
N SER A 302 -26.41 16.99 -0.88
CA SER A 302 -26.71 16.33 0.40
C SER A 302 -25.70 16.66 1.52
N VAL A 303 -24.70 17.50 1.23
CA VAL A 303 -23.57 17.80 2.14
C VAL A 303 -23.88 18.94 3.11
N VAL A 304 -24.91 19.75 2.84
CA VAL A 304 -25.34 20.81 3.75
C VAL A 304 -26.31 20.27 4.83
N GLU A 305 -27.19 19.33 4.48
CA GLU A 305 -28.15 18.77 5.44
C GLU A 305 -27.49 17.89 6.52
N ALA A 306 -26.46 17.08 6.20
CA ALA A 306 -25.76 16.28 7.22
C ALA A 306 -24.92 17.15 8.19
N ALA A 307 -24.41 18.28 7.71
CA ALA A 307 -23.65 19.23 8.52
C ALA A 307 -24.56 20.04 9.45
N GLU A 308 -25.77 20.40 9.02
CA GLU A 308 -26.77 21.10 9.84
C GLU A 308 -27.53 20.16 10.78
N TYR A 309 -27.70 18.87 10.45
CA TYR A 309 -28.40 17.90 11.31
C TYR A 309 -27.66 17.56 12.61
N THR A 310 -26.37 17.89 12.72
CA THR A 310 -25.57 17.69 13.95
C THR A 310 -25.64 18.88 14.90
N ILE A 311 -26.24 20.01 14.48
CA ILE A 311 -26.19 21.29 15.22
C ILE A 311 -27.52 21.58 15.96
N GLY A 312 -28.56 20.77 15.78
CA GLY A 312 -29.86 21.04 16.40
C GLY A 312 -30.68 19.81 16.73
N LYS A 313 -30.25 19.01 17.73
CA LYS A 313 -31.13 18.24 18.63
C LYS A 313 -30.29 17.59 19.74
N GLU A 314 -30.86 17.59 20.93
CA GLU A 314 -30.30 17.04 22.17
C GLU A 314 -29.59 15.69 21.98
N GLU A 315 -28.48 15.55 22.72
CA GLU A 315 -27.84 14.31 23.18
C GLU A 315 -28.46 13.01 22.65
N ARG A 316 -28.09 12.63 21.43
CA ARG A 316 -28.12 11.22 21.03
C ARG A 316 -26.71 10.80 20.65
N ASN A 317 -26.15 9.87 21.43
CA ASN A 317 -24.97 9.09 21.09
C ASN A 317 -25.28 8.27 19.82
N ILE A 318 -25.22 8.89 18.63
CA ILE A 318 -25.33 8.17 17.36
C ILE A 318 -23.99 7.46 17.16
N ARG A 319 -23.98 6.12 17.24
CA ARG A 319 -22.76 5.34 17.00
C ARG A 319 -22.48 5.30 15.49
N TRP A 320 -21.21 5.15 15.09
CA TRP A 320 -20.83 4.95 13.68
C TRP A 320 -21.63 3.84 12.98
N ALA A 321 -22.03 2.81 13.74
CA ALA A 321 -22.88 1.72 13.25
C ALA A 321 -24.30 2.20 12.86
N ASP A 322 -24.85 3.18 13.56
CA ASP A 322 -26.18 3.74 13.32
C ASP A 322 -26.19 4.73 12.13
N MET A 323 -25.06 5.41 11.89
CA MET A 323 -24.85 6.29 10.72
C MET A 323 -24.82 5.49 9.40
N ASN A 324 -24.42 4.22 9.45
CA ASN A 324 -24.40 3.34 8.29
C ASN A 324 -25.81 2.82 7.92
N THR A 325 -26.74 2.82 8.89
CA THR A 325 -28.12 2.33 8.70
C THR A 325 -29.15 3.44 8.45
N ASN A 326 -28.97 4.63 9.03
CA ASN A 326 -29.97 5.71 8.92
C ASN A 326 -29.60 6.81 7.89
N ASP A 327 -28.31 7.10 7.67
CA ASP A 327 -27.89 8.30 6.92
C ASP A 327 -27.26 8.02 5.54
N ASN A 328 -27.26 6.77 5.04
CA ASN A 328 -26.66 6.40 3.75
C ASN A 328 -25.19 6.89 3.56
N LEU A 329 -24.44 7.13 4.63
CA LEU A 329 -23.05 7.59 4.58
C LEU A 329 -22.14 6.42 4.18
N ILE A 330 -21.69 6.41 2.92
CA ILE A 330 -20.81 5.37 2.39
C ILE A 330 -19.37 5.86 2.48
N GLY A 331 -18.58 5.22 3.35
CA GLY A 331 -17.14 5.46 3.45
C GLY A 331 -16.43 5.21 2.11
N THR A 332 -15.30 5.89 1.91
CA THR A 332 -14.60 5.89 0.61
C THR A 332 -13.14 5.47 0.73
N THR A 333 -12.60 4.90 -0.34
CA THR A 333 -11.17 4.62 -0.49
C THR A 333 -10.54 5.44 -1.61
N LYS A 334 -10.84 6.75 -1.65
CA LYS A 334 -10.33 7.61 -2.70
C LYS A 334 -8.81 7.49 -2.81
N SER A 335 -8.37 7.21 -4.02
CA SER A 335 -6.96 7.13 -4.38
C SER A 335 -6.67 8.18 -5.43
N TYR A 336 -5.66 9.01 -5.20
CA TYR A 336 -5.32 10.12 -6.08
C TYR A 336 -4.23 9.72 -7.06
N ILE A 337 -4.53 9.93 -8.34
CA ILE A 337 -3.65 9.68 -9.47
C ILE A 337 -2.33 10.46 -9.32
N SER A 338 -2.38 11.66 -8.75
CA SER A 338 -1.17 12.47 -8.56
C SER A 338 -0.20 11.88 -7.54
N GLY A 339 -0.71 11.26 -6.48
CA GLY A 339 0.05 10.45 -5.55
C GLY A 339 0.72 9.27 -6.24
N PHE A 340 -0.07 8.55 -7.05
CA PHE A 340 0.42 7.41 -7.82
C PHE A 340 1.55 7.80 -8.76
N PHE A 341 1.43 8.90 -9.50
CA PHE A 341 2.49 9.39 -10.38
C PHE A 341 3.75 9.79 -9.62
N ARG A 342 3.62 10.43 -8.44
CA ARG A 342 4.78 10.81 -7.62
C ARG A 342 5.54 9.59 -7.12
N VAL A 343 4.83 8.61 -6.56
CA VAL A 343 5.42 7.35 -6.08
C VAL A 343 6.02 6.55 -7.24
N SER A 344 5.32 6.50 -8.38
CA SER A 344 5.79 5.81 -9.59
C SER A 344 7.05 6.46 -10.17
N LEU A 345 7.10 7.79 -10.21
CA LEU A 345 8.28 8.53 -10.68
C LEU A 345 9.50 8.21 -9.81
N VAL A 346 9.33 8.25 -8.48
CA VAL A 346 10.41 7.87 -7.54
C VAL A 346 10.83 6.42 -7.76
N GLY A 347 9.88 5.50 -7.91
CA GLY A 347 10.15 4.09 -8.20
C GLY A 347 10.95 3.92 -9.50
N ILE A 348 10.56 4.62 -10.57
CA ILE A 348 11.27 4.62 -11.86
C ILE A 348 12.69 5.16 -11.68
N LEU A 349 12.88 6.26 -10.94
CA LEU A 349 14.21 6.82 -10.68
C LEU A 349 15.11 5.84 -9.93
N VAL A 350 14.58 5.14 -8.91
CA VAL A 350 15.32 4.10 -8.19
C VAL A 350 15.66 2.92 -9.10
N LEU A 351 14.73 2.48 -9.95
CA LEU A 351 14.99 1.41 -10.93
C LEU A 351 16.04 1.81 -11.97
N ILE A 352 16.00 3.04 -12.47
CA ILE A 352 17.03 3.59 -13.35
C ILE A 352 18.38 3.61 -12.64
N GLN A 353 18.43 4.06 -11.38
CA GLN A 353 19.65 4.04 -10.58
C GLN A 353 20.20 2.61 -10.41
N MET A 354 19.34 1.62 -10.11
CA MET A 354 19.73 0.22 -10.04
C MET A 354 20.24 -0.30 -11.39
N ALA A 355 19.57 0.02 -12.49
CA ALA A 355 20.00 -0.36 -13.83
C ALA A 355 21.36 0.24 -14.19
N ILE A 356 21.60 1.51 -13.86
CA ILE A 356 22.90 2.17 -14.04
C ILE A 356 23.97 1.44 -13.23
N ILE A 357 23.71 1.10 -11.97
CA ILE A 357 24.66 0.36 -11.13
C ILE A 357 24.98 -1.01 -11.75
N VAL A 358 23.98 -1.73 -12.25
CA VAL A 358 24.17 -3.04 -12.90
C VAL A 358 24.98 -2.92 -14.19
N VAL A 359 24.64 -1.95 -15.06
CA VAL A 359 25.36 -1.70 -16.32
C VAL A 359 26.81 -1.27 -16.04
N LEU A 360 27.01 -0.40 -15.06
CA LEU A 360 28.34 0.01 -14.61
C LEU A 360 29.13 -1.20 -14.09
N GLY A 361 28.50 -2.06 -13.29
CA GLY A 361 29.12 -3.28 -12.80
C GLY A 361 29.49 -4.26 -13.91
N TYR A 362 28.62 -4.43 -14.92
CA TYR A 362 28.91 -5.24 -16.10
C TYR A 362 30.11 -4.66 -16.88
N TRP A 363 30.11 -3.34 -17.12
CA TRP A 363 31.22 -2.66 -17.80
C TRP A 363 32.53 -2.83 -17.04
N LEU A 364 32.51 -2.66 -15.71
CA LEU A 364 33.67 -2.85 -14.83
C LEU A 364 34.09 -4.32 -14.75
N SER A 365 33.17 -5.29 -14.83
CA SER A 365 33.50 -6.72 -14.81
C SER A 365 34.30 -7.18 -16.04
N GLY A 366 34.20 -6.46 -17.15
CA GLY A 366 35.03 -6.68 -18.34
C GLY A 366 36.45 -6.11 -18.22
N SER A 367 36.81 -5.52 -17.09
CA SER A 367 38.16 -4.97 -16.84
C SER A 367 39.15 -6.08 -16.46
N GLY A 368 40.45 -5.86 -16.69
CA GLY A 368 41.49 -6.89 -16.52
C GLY A 368 41.53 -7.55 -15.13
N VAL A 369 42.07 -8.78 -15.08
CA VAL A 369 42.17 -9.67 -13.89
C VAL A 369 42.57 -8.94 -12.59
N TYR A 370 43.41 -7.92 -12.68
CA TYR A 370 43.85 -7.11 -11.54
C TYR A 370 42.74 -6.31 -10.86
N ILE A 371 41.76 -5.77 -11.60
CA ILE A 371 40.64 -5.02 -11.02
C ILE A 371 39.68 -5.98 -10.32
N TYR A 372 39.41 -7.13 -10.93
CA TYR A 372 38.59 -8.16 -10.29
C TYR A 372 39.24 -8.67 -9.00
N LEU A 373 40.54 -8.99 -9.04
CA LEU A 373 41.30 -9.40 -7.85
C LEU A 373 41.29 -8.33 -6.76
N PHE A 374 41.44 -7.06 -7.12
CA PHE A 374 41.34 -5.95 -6.17
C PHE A 374 39.96 -5.88 -5.50
N ILE A 375 38.88 -6.05 -6.27
CA ILE A 375 37.50 -6.04 -5.75
C ILE A 375 37.30 -7.20 -4.79
N GLU A 376 37.78 -8.41 -5.11
CA GLU A 376 37.70 -9.58 -4.22
C GLU A 376 38.44 -9.35 -2.90
N ILE A 377 39.66 -8.81 -2.96
CA ILE A 377 40.43 -8.44 -1.77
C ILE A 377 39.66 -7.38 -0.96
N ALA A 378 39.08 -6.37 -1.61
CA ALA A 378 38.24 -5.36 -0.96
C ALA A 378 36.98 -5.98 -0.33
N SER A 379 36.37 -7.01 -0.95
CA SER A 379 35.23 -7.75 -0.40
C SER A 379 35.59 -8.34 0.96
N ILE A 380 36.77 -8.97 1.07
CA ILE A 380 37.24 -9.58 2.33
C ILE A 380 37.31 -8.51 3.42
N PHE A 381 37.93 -7.36 3.14
CA PHE A 381 38.02 -6.26 4.12
C PHE A 381 36.65 -5.70 4.50
N ILE A 382 35.73 -5.52 3.53
CA ILE A 382 34.37 -5.04 3.81
C ILE A 382 33.59 -6.06 4.64
N ILE A 383 33.68 -7.36 4.33
CA ILE A 383 33.01 -8.42 5.07
C ILE A 383 33.55 -8.50 6.51
N VAL A 384 34.87 -8.44 6.69
CA VAL A 384 35.49 -8.38 8.03
C VAL A 384 35.00 -7.13 8.79
N GLY A 385 34.92 -5.98 8.12
CA GLY A 385 34.36 -4.77 8.71
C GLY A 385 32.87 -4.89 9.08
N LEU A 386 32.06 -5.56 8.24
CA LEU A 386 30.65 -5.81 8.47
C LEU A 386 30.41 -6.78 9.64
N VAL A 387 31.18 -7.86 9.73
CA VAL A 387 31.08 -8.83 10.82
C VAL A 387 31.36 -8.15 12.17
N ASN A 388 32.37 -7.27 12.20
CA ASN A 388 32.77 -6.50 13.39
C ASN A 388 31.96 -5.21 13.63
N ASP A 389 30.95 -4.93 12.80
CA ASP A 389 30.06 -3.78 12.99
C ASP A 389 29.12 -4.01 14.20
N ASN A 390 28.65 -2.97 14.88
CA ASN A 390 27.70 -3.12 16.00
C ASN A 390 26.23 -3.18 15.55
N ARG A 391 25.96 -3.12 14.24
CA ARG A 391 24.64 -3.30 13.67
C ARG A 391 24.15 -4.73 13.79
N ASN A 392 22.87 -4.87 13.49
CA ASN A 392 22.14 -6.11 13.50
C ASN A 392 22.75 -7.22 12.61
N SER A 393 22.78 -8.46 13.10
CA SER A 393 23.18 -9.66 12.37
C SER A 393 22.44 -9.84 11.03
N SER A 394 21.12 -9.67 11.01
CA SER A 394 20.32 -9.83 9.78
C SER A 394 20.73 -8.81 8.71
N TYR A 395 21.01 -7.57 9.12
CA TYR A 395 21.50 -6.51 8.23
C TYR A 395 22.89 -6.84 7.68
N LYS A 396 23.81 -7.33 8.53
CA LYS A 396 25.16 -7.73 8.11
C LYS A 396 25.10 -8.86 7.09
N ILE A 397 24.33 -9.91 7.37
CA ILE A 397 24.19 -11.08 6.50
C ILE A 397 23.63 -10.67 5.13
N ALA A 398 22.59 -9.83 5.10
CA ALA A 398 22.01 -9.36 3.84
C ALA A 398 23.05 -8.66 2.95
N TRP A 399 23.88 -7.78 3.52
CA TRP A 399 24.94 -7.10 2.76
C TRP A 399 26.08 -8.02 2.35
N ILE A 400 26.47 -8.96 3.21
CA ILE A 400 27.48 -9.99 2.87
C ILE A 400 26.97 -10.82 1.69
N CYS A 401 25.71 -11.27 1.71
CA CYS A 401 25.12 -12.02 0.59
C CYS A 401 25.11 -11.20 -0.71
N ILE A 402 24.71 -9.92 -0.66
CA ILE A 402 24.70 -9.05 -1.84
C ILE A 402 26.11 -8.87 -2.41
N ILE A 403 27.10 -8.62 -1.54
CA ILE A 403 28.51 -8.45 -1.92
C ILE A 403 29.08 -9.72 -2.56
N LEU A 404 28.78 -10.89 -1.98
CA LEU A 404 29.26 -12.18 -2.50
C LEU A 404 28.60 -12.58 -3.82
N LEU A 405 27.28 -12.37 -3.95
CA LEU A 405 26.55 -12.67 -5.18
C LEU A 405 26.93 -11.72 -6.31
N LEU A 406 27.30 -10.49 -5.98
CA LEU A 406 27.55 -9.42 -6.94
C LEU A 406 28.81 -8.60 -6.55
N PRO A 407 30.03 -9.11 -6.80
CA PRO A 407 31.26 -8.47 -6.28
C PRO A 407 31.47 -7.03 -6.74
N VAL A 408 31.07 -6.65 -7.95
CA VAL A 408 31.25 -5.26 -8.41
C VAL A 408 30.09 -4.37 -7.98
N THR A 409 28.85 -4.79 -8.30
CA THR A 409 27.67 -3.96 -8.04
C THR A 409 27.30 -3.94 -6.56
N GLY A 410 27.53 -5.02 -5.83
CA GLY A 410 27.29 -5.15 -4.40
C GLY A 410 28.12 -4.17 -3.59
N HIS A 411 29.40 -3.94 -3.94
CA HIS A 411 30.23 -2.93 -3.27
C HIS A 411 29.76 -1.51 -3.54
N ILE A 412 29.34 -1.22 -4.77
CA ILE A 412 28.76 0.08 -5.14
C ILE A 412 27.47 0.31 -4.33
N MET A 413 26.59 -0.69 -4.28
CA MET A 413 25.35 -0.64 -3.49
C MET A 413 25.66 -0.48 -2.00
N TYR A 414 26.65 -1.20 -1.46
CA TYR A 414 27.05 -1.09 -0.06
C TYR A 414 27.62 0.30 0.24
N ALA A 415 28.44 0.88 -0.64
CA ALA A 415 28.98 2.21 -0.46
C ALA A 415 27.90 3.30 -0.45
N LEU A 416 26.87 3.18 -1.30
CA LEU A 416 25.78 4.15 -1.41
C LEU A 416 24.75 4.00 -0.27
N TRP A 417 24.35 2.78 0.04
CA TRP A 417 23.17 2.48 0.88
C TRP A 417 23.50 1.67 2.13
N GLY A 418 24.56 0.87 2.09
CA GLY A 418 24.98 0.02 3.19
C GLY A 418 25.88 0.71 4.21
N LYS A 419 26.56 1.80 3.84
CA LYS A 419 27.47 2.54 4.72
C LYS A 419 26.69 3.59 5.52
N SER A 420 26.75 3.52 6.85
CA SER A 420 26.13 4.46 7.81
C SER A 420 26.41 5.95 7.49
N GLY A 421 27.49 6.27 6.78
CA GLY A 421 27.89 7.65 6.45
C GLY A 421 26.91 8.44 5.58
N SER A 422 26.09 7.80 4.73
CA SER A 422 25.25 8.51 3.74
C SER A 422 24.11 9.33 4.37
N THR A 423 23.70 8.97 5.61
CA THR A 423 22.55 9.55 6.32
C THR A 423 22.92 10.34 7.57
N LYS A 424 24.19 10.29 8.03
CA LYS A 424 24.66 10.90 9.30
C LYS A 424 24.31 12.37 9.51
N LYS A 425 24.26 13.18 8.45
CA LYS A 425 23.90 14.61 8.58
C LYS A 425 22.42 14.79 8.93
N ILE A 426 21.56 13.95 8.35
CA ILE A 426 20.11 13.97 8.61
C ILE A 426 19.86 13.43 10.02
N GLU A 427 20.48 12.30 10.37
CA GLU A 427 20.36 11.69 11.70
C GLU A 427 20.85 12.63 12.81
N ARG A 428 22.00 13.30 12.64
CA ARG A 428 22.49 14.29 13.62
C ARG A 428 21.51 15.45 13.82
N LYS A 429 20.88 15.93 12.75
CA LYS A 429 19.86 16.99 12.87
C LYS A 429 18.65 16.50 13.67
N ILE A 430 18.21 15.26 13.41
CA ILE A 430 17.08 14.66 14.12
C ILE A 430 17.41 14.45 15.60
N LEU A 431 18.59 13.91 15.91
CA LEU A 431 19.05 13.74 17.29
C LEU A 431 19.14 15.07 18.03
N ALA A 432 19.65 16.13 17.39
CA ALA A 432 19.67 17.46 18.00
C ALA A 432 18.25 17.94 18.37
N CYS A 433 17.26 17.74 17.51
CA CYS A 433 15.86 18.06 17.82
C CYS A 433 15.31 17.24 18.98
N ILE A 434 15.63 15.94 19.03
CA ILE A 434 15.23 15.06 20.13
C ILE A 434 15.89 15.51 21.44
N GLU A 435 17.20 15.77 21.44
CA GLU A 435 17.96 16.24 22.61
C GLU A 435 17.42 17.57 23.13
N HIS A 436 17.11 18.52 22.24
CA HIS A 436 16.46 19.76 22.62
C HIS A 436 15.11 19.51 23.31
N GLY A 437 14.23 18.71 22.72
CA GLY A 437 12.96 18.34 23.35
C GLY A 437 13.14 17.65 24.71
N ASN A 438 14.19 16.83 24.86
CA ASN A 438 14.51 16.14 26.10
C ASN A 438 14.86 17.11 27.24
N THR A 439 15.36 18.32 26.94
CA THR A 439 15.61 19.35 27.97
C THR A 439 14.35 19.86 28.66
N PHE A 440 13.17 19.67 28.04
CA PHE A 440 11.88 20.06 28.62
C PHE A 440 11.18 18.92 29.36
N LEU A 441 11.75 17.71 29.35
CA LEU A 441 11.23 16.61 30.13
C LEU A 441 11.43 16.87 31.63
N SER A 442 10.43 16.52 32.43
CA SER A 442 10.45 16.71 33.88
C SER A 442 10.64 15.35 34.55
N TYR A 443 11.66 15.24 35.39
CA TYR A 443 11.95 14.03 36.18
C TYR A 443 11.61 14.31 37.63
N ASP A 444 10.56 13.66 38.13
CA ASP A 444 10.15 13.76 39.53
C ASP A 444 10.78 12.62 40.35
N THR A 445 11.79 12.98 41.14
CA THR A 445 12.52 12.05 42.00
C THR A 445 11.66 11.48 43.11
N GLU A 446 10.68 12.23 43.63
CA GLU A 446 9.77 11.75 44.67
C GLU A 446 8.84 10.66 44.11
N THR A 447 8.29 10.88 42.92
CA THR A 447 7.51 9.88 42.19
C THR A 447 8.33 8.61 41.92
N ALA A 448 9.58 8.75 41.45
CA ALA A 448 10.45 7.59 41.19
C ALA A 448 10.75 6.78 42.47
N VAL A 449 11.05 7.45 43.59
CA VAL A 449 11.30 6.80 44.89
C VAL A 449 10.03 6.12 45.42
N SER A 450 8.89 6.78 45.35
CA SER A 450 7.60 6.23 45.76
C SER A 450 7.21 5.00 44.94
N TYR A 451 7.38 5.08 43.61
CA TYR A 451 7.16 3.96 42.70
C TYR A 451 8.10 2.80 43.00
N ALA A 452 9.40 3.05 43.25
CA ALA A 452 10.37 2.02 43.58
C ALA A 452 10.06 1.33 44.91
N LYS A 453 9.56 2.06 45.91
CA LYS A 453 9.12 1.50 47.19
C LYS A 453 7.92 0.59 47.02
N ARG A 454 6.95 0.96 46.18
CA ARG A 454 5.74 0.15 45.93
C ARG A 454 5.98 -1.02 45.01
N TYR A 455 6.81 -0.86 43.98
CA TYR A 455 7.09 -1.87 42.96
C TYR A 455 8.60 -2.11 42.77
N PRO A 456 9.29 -2.73 43.75
CA PRO A 456 10.75 -2.87 43.73
C PRO A 456 11.30 -3.57 42.48
N THR A 457 10.63 -4.62 42.01
CA THR A 457 11.05 -5.35 40.80
C THR A 457 10.80 -4.54 39.52
N LYS A 458 9.62 -3.89 39.41
CA LYS A 458 9.24 -3.09 38.24
C LYS A 458 10.04 -1.80 38.12
N SER A 459 10.56 -1.28 39.25
CA SER A 459 11.42 -0.10 39.30
C SER A 459 12.68 -0.22 38.44
N ARG A 460 13.17 -1.43 38.20
CA ARG A 460 14.33 -1.68 37.32
C ARG A 460 14.01 -1.29 35.87
N MET A 461 12.82 -1.65 35.40
CA MET A 461 12.36 -1.32 34.06
C MET A 461 12.05 0.18 33.94
N SER A 462 11.44 0.79 34.95
CA SER A 462 11.26 2.26 35.04
C SER A 462 12.59 3.00 34.93
N ARG A 463 13.60 2.61 35.73
CA ARG A 463 14.93 3.22 35.68
C ARG A 463 15.62 3.05 34.32
N TYR A 464 15.41 1.92 33.64
CA TYR A 464 15.89 1.76 32.27
C TYR A 464 15.20 2.75 31.34
N MET A 465 13.88 2.88 31.38
CA MET A 465 13.14 3.84 30.57
C MET A 465 13.58 5.29 30.84
N GLU A 466 13.79 5.67 32.10
CA GLU A 466 14.33 6.99 32.46
C GLU A 466 15.74 7.22 31.91
N SER A 467 16.59 6.19 31.88
CA SER A 467 17.94 6.26 31.26
C SER A 467 17.91 6.47 29.74
N GLN A 468 16.76 6.20 29.12
CA GLN A 468 16.50 6.40 27.69
C GLN A 468 15.69 7.66 27.42
N SER A 469 15.65 8.59 28.39
CA SER A 469 14.87 9.84 28.32
C SER A 469 13.36 9.65 28.26
N PHE A 470 12.82 8.63 28.94
CA PHE A 470 11.38 8.45 29.13
C PHE A 470 11.04 8.61 30.62
N PRO A 471 10.67 9.80 31.11
CA PRO A 471 10.37 10.03 32.51
C PRO A 471 9.18 9.20 33.00
N LEU A 472 9.17 8.88 34.29
CA LEU A 472 8.04 8.28 34.97
C LEU A 472 7.03 9.37 35.36
N TYR A 473 5.79 9.23 34.92
CA TYR A 473 4.68 10.13 35.25
C TYR A 473 3.70 9.47 36.21
N LYS A 474 3.12 10.25 37.13
CA LYS A 474 2.06 9.88 38.08
C LYS A 474 0.76 10.64 37.73
N ASN A 475 -0.32 10.49 38.52
CA ASN A 475 -1.53 11.31 38.45
C ASN A 475 -2.23 11.23 37.08
N ASN A 476 -2.27 10.02 36.52
CA ASN A 476 -2.89 9.77 35.24
C ASN A 476 -4.25 9.11 35.40
N GLN A 477 -5.11 9.30 34.41
CA GLN A 477 -6.26 8.48 34.13
C GLN A 477 -6.10 7.93 32.72
N VAL A 478 -6.18 6.60 32.58
CA VAL A 478 -6.04 5.96 31.27
C VAL A 478 -7.29 5.19 30.91
N THR A 479 -7.87 5.55 29.77
CA THR A 479 -9.03 4.88 29.18
C THR A 479 -8.60 4.12 27.93
N TYR A 480 -8.84 2.81 27.92
CA TYR A 480 -8.56 1.94 26.77
C TYR A 480 -9.78 1.85 25.85
N TYR A 481 -9.55 2.01 24.54
CA TYR A 481 -10.55 1.82 23.50
C TYR A 481 -10.19 0.59 22.65
N PRO A 482 -11.05 -0.45 22.60
CA PRO A 482 -10.77 -1.70 21.90
C PRO A 482 -10.97 -1.65 20.38
N MET A 483 -11.62 -0.58 19.88
CA MET A 483 -11.99 -0.38 18.49
C MET A 483 -11.69 1.06 18.04
N GLY A 484 -11.40 1.23 16.75
CA GLY A 484 -11.10 2.54 16.16
C GLY A 484 -12.32 3.47 16.13
N GLU A 485 -13.52 2.94 15.86
CA GLU A 485 -14.78 3.70 15.92
C GLU A 485 -14.99 4.40 17.28
N ASP A 486 -14.81 3.67 18.38
CA ASP A 486 -14.98 4.19 19.74
C ASP A 486 -13.92 5.25 20.06
N THR A 487 -12.69 5.02 19.59
CA THR A 487 -11.58 5.96 19.76
C THR A 487 -11.88 7.30 19.09
N PHE A 488 -12.33 7.30 17.83
CA PHE A 488 -12.60 8.54 17.10
C PHE A 488 -13.82 9.30 17.64
N GLU A 489 -14.84 8.61 18.17
CA GLU A 489 -15.92 9.32 18.89
C GLU A 489 -15.40 10.05 20.14
N ALA A 490 -14.53 9.41 20.92
CA ALA A 490 -13.92 10.04 22.07
C ALA A 490 -13.04 11.24 21.67
N ILE A 491 -12.24 11.09 20.62
CA ILE A 491 -11.42 12.17 20.06
C ILE A 491 -12.28 13.37 19.67
N PHE A 492 -13.41 13.17 18.97
CA PHE A 492 -14.29 14.28 18.58
C PHE A 492 -14.90 14.99 19.79
N LYS A 493 -15.30 14.26 20.82
CA LYS A 493 -15.83 14.83 22.06
C LYS A 493 -14.80 15.69 22.79
N ASP A 494 -13.54 15.26 22.85
CA ASP A 494 -12.48 16.03 23.49
C ASP A 494 -12.03 17.23 22.63
N ILE A 495 -11.89 17.05 21.31
CA ILE A 495 -11.56 18.15 20.39
C ILE A 495 -12.63 19.24 20.47
N ALA A 496 -13.91 18.88 20.57
CA ALA A 496 -15.00 19.84 20.70
C ALA A 496 -14.92 20.70 21.99
N GLN A 497 -14.15 20.27 22.99
CA GLN A 497 -13.95 20.99 24.24
C GLN A 497 -12.65 21.81 24.27
N ALA A 498 -11.74 21.60 23.32
CA ALA A 498 -10.46 22.30 23.23
C ALA A 498 -10.59 23.82 23.26
N LYS A 499 -9.63 24.48 23.94
CA LYS A 499 -9.61 25.94 24.19
C LYS A 499 -8.33 26.64 23.76
N LYS A 500 -7.17 25.98 23.76
CA LYS A 500 -5.86 26.60 23.47
C LYS A 500 -5.21 26.01 22.23
N PHE A 501 -5.02 24.69 22.19
CA PHE A 501 -4.35 24.05 21.06
C PHE A 501 -4.74 22.58 20.86
N ILE A 502 -4.60 22.13 19.61
CA ILE A 502 -4.78 20.75 19.20
C ILE A 502 -3.61 20.34 18.31
N PHE A 503 -2.88 19.32 18.71
CA PHE A 503 -1.81 18.70 17.92
C PHE A 503 -2.24 17.34 17.43
N LEU A 504 -2.03 17.05 16.15
CA LEU A 504 -2.39 15.78 15.53
C LEU A 504 -1.23 15.27 14.68
N ASN A 505 -0.86 14.02 14.85
CA ASN A 505 0.11 13.32 14.02
C ASN A 505 -0.45 11.95 13.59
N PHE A 506 -0.37 11.64 12.30
CA PHE A 506 -0.77 10.34 11.75
C PHE A 506 0.16 9.88 10.62
N PHE A 507 0.35 8.56 10.50
CA PHE A 507 1.06 7.99 9.35
C PHE A 507 0.20 8.03 8.08
N ILE A 508 -1.01 7.45 8.12
CA ILE A 508 -1.96 7.50 7.00
C ILE A 508 -3.03 8.55 7.29
N VAL A 509 -3.25 9.41 6.32
CA VAL A 509 -4.39 10.33 6.26
C VAL A 509 -5.08 10.12 4.93
N GLY A 510 -6.37 9.83 4.95
CA GLY A 510 -7.18 9.64 3.75
C GLY A 510 -8.42 10.51 3.73
N GLU A 511 -8.62 11.22 2.62
CA GLU A 511 -9.84 11.99 2.40
C GLU A 511 -11.05 11.05 2.27
N GLY A 512 -12.10 11.35 3.03
CA GLY A 512 -13.26 10.49 3.26
C GLY A 512 -14.12 11.04 4.39
N VAL A 513 -15.13 10.27 4.81
CA VAL A 513 -16.14 10.73 5.78
C VAL A 513 -15.50 11.06 7.13
N LEU A 514 -14.57 10.22 7.61
CA LEU A 514 -13.87 10.45 8.88
C LEU A 514 -13.02 11.72 8.83
N TRP A 515 -12.31 11.94 7.73
CA TRP A 515 -11.50 13.14 7.52
C TRP A 515 -12.37 14.40 7.44
N ASP A 516 -13.48 14.37 6.72
CA ASP A 516 -14.36 15.52 6.56
C ASP A 516 -15.00 15.94 7.90
N ARG A 517 -15.37 14.96 8.74
CA ARG A 517 -15.83 15.21 10.11
C ARG A 517 -14.71 15.81 10.97
N MET A 518 -13.50 15.25 10.92
CA MET A 518 -12.34 15.80 11.62
C MET A 518 -12.05 17.24 11.20
N LYS A 519 -11.96 17.48 9.90
CA LYS A 519 -11.72 18.80 9.33
C LYS A 519 -12.76 19.81 9.78
N THR A 520 -14.05 19.46 9.74
CA THR A 520 -15.14 20.34 10.19
C THR A 520 -14.96 20.78 11.64
N VAL A 521 -14.69 19.84 12.56
CA VAL A 521 -14.50 20.19 13.98
C VAL A 521 -13.23 21.01 14.18
N LEU A 522 -12.15 20.70 13.48
CA LEU A 522 -10.90 21.49 13.52
C LEU A 522 -11.12 22.92 13.02
N LEU A 523 -11.84 23.12 11.90
CA LEU A 523 -12.12 24.47 11.38
C LEU A 523 -13.00 25.28 12.34
N LYS A 524 -13.98 24.63 12.99
CA LYS A 524 -14.77 25.27 14.05
C LYS A 524 -13.85 25.74 15.19
N LYS A 525 -12.97 24.87 15.69
CA LYS A 525 -12.01 25.24 16.74
C LYS A 525 -11.02 26.31 16.31
N LYS A 526 -10.61 26.29 15.04
CA LYS A 526 -9.77 27.35 14.49
C LYS A 526 -10.48 28.70 14.51
N SER A 527 -11.77 28.75 14.19
CA SER A 527 -12.58 29.98 14.27
C SER A 527 -12.77 30.48 15.71
N GLU A 528 -12.73 29.57 16.70
CA GLU A 528 -12.73 29.90 18.14
C GLU A 528 -11.35 30.34 18.66
N GLY A 529 -10.32 30.44 17.79
CA GLY A 529 -8.98 30.90 18.14
C GLY A 529 -8.00 29.81 18.61
N VAL A 530 -8.40 28.53 18.56
CA VAL A 530 -7.55 27.40 18.96
C VAL A 530 -6.40 27.21 17.96
N GLU A 531 -5.16 27.07 18.46
CA GLU A 531 -4.01 26.72 17.63
C GLU A 531 -4.12 25.26 17.16
N ILE A 532 -3.92 25.00 15.86
CA ILE A 532 -4.00 23.64 15.33
C ILE A 532 -2.72 23.33 14.57
N ARG A 533 -2.04 22.26 14.98
CA ARG A 533 -0.88 21.68 14.29
C ARG A 533 -1.20 20.28 13.81
N PHE A 534 -1.13 20.10 12.50
CA PHE A 534 -1.44 18.84 11.85
C PHE A 534 -0.22 18.32 11.09
N MET A 535 0.31 17.18 11.53
CA MET A 535 1.46 16.52 10.94
C MET A 535 1.05 15.19 10.34
N TYR A 536 1.64 14.85 9.19
CA TYR A 536 1.46 13.54 8.61
C TYR A 536 2.67 13.10 7.78
N ASP A 537 2.74 11.81 7.52
CA ASP A 537 3.79 11.18 6.74
C ASP A 537 3.49 11.22 5.23
N ASP A 538 4.43 11.73 4.41
CA ASP A 538 4.22 11.85 2.95
C ASP A 538 3.96 10.49 2.27
N PHE A 539 4.62 9.41 2.71
CA PHE A 539 4.43 8.08 2.12
C PHE A 539 3.03 7.54 2.43
N GLY A 540 2.62 7.57 3.70
CA GLY A 540 1.31 7.09 4.13
C GLY A 540 0.14 7.90 3.53
N ALA A 541 0.31 9.21 3.34
CA ALA A 541 -0.71 10.08 2.75
C ALA A 541 -0.68 10.15 1.20
N SER A 542 0.45 9.82 0.56
CA SER A 542 0.69 10.10 -0.88
C SER A 542 -0.46 9.69 -1.80
N LEU A 543 -0.97 8.47 -1.66
CA LEU A 543 -2.04 7.93 -2.51
C LEU A 543 -3.43 8.36 -2.05
N ARG A 544 -3.58 8.85 -0.82
CA ARG A 544 -4.86 9.01 -0.10
C ARG A 544 -5.30 10.47 0.05
N THR A 545 -4.42 11.41 -0.29
CA THR A 545 -4.69 12.85 -0.28
C THR A 545 -4.48 13.48 -1.64
N SER A 546 -5.30 14.49 -1.96
CA SER A 546 -5.18 15.29 -3.17
C SER A 546 -3.88 16.11 -3.21
N ASN A 547 -3.45 16.53 -4.41
CA ASN A 547 -2.26 17.38 -4.56
C ASN A 547 -2.33 18.71 -3.79
N GLY A 548 -3.55 19.24 -3.61
CA GLY A 548 -3.79 20.50 -2.90
C GLY A 548 -3.92 20.35 -1.40
N PHE A 549 -3.97 19.13 -0.85
CA PHE A 549 -4.34 18.84 0.53
C PHE A 549 -3.64 19.72 1.57
N ARG A 550 -2.30 19.74 1.54
CA ARG A 550 -1.50 20.58 2.43
C ARG A 550 -1.81 22.07 2.27
N LYS A 551 -1.83 22.55 1.03
CA LYS A 551 -2.02 23.98 0.71
C LYS A 551 -3.41 24.44 1.14
N ASN A 552 -4.42 23.59 0.98
CA ASN A 552 -5.79 23.87 1.40
C ASN A 552 -5.88 24.01 2.93
N LEU A 553 -5.26 23.11 3.68
CA LEU A 553 -5.20 23.21 5.14
C LEU A 553 -4.45 24.46 5.62
N GLU A 554 -3.32 24.79 5.00
CA GLU A 554 -2.58 26.02 5.32
C GLU A 554 -3.40 27.27 5.00
N ALA A 555 -4.14 27.29 3.89
CA ALA A 555 -5.03 28.39 3.51
C ALA A 555 -6.22 28.54 4.48
N GLU A 556 -6.67 27.46 5.09
CA GLU A 556 -7.71 27.43 6.12
C GLU A 556 -7.18 27.75 7.53
N GLY A 557 -5.89 28.09 7.65
CA GLY A 557 -5.26 28.52 8.91
C GLY A 557 -4.80 27.38 9.83
N ILE A 558 -4.85 26.13 9.37
CA ILE A 558 -4.28 24.97 10.07
C ILE A 558 -2.79 24.91 9.76
N GLN A 559 -1.94 24.93 10.80
CA GLN A 559 -0.51 24.78 10.60
C GLN A 559 -0.23 23.32 10.22
N THR A 560 0.43 23.09 9.08
CA THR A 560 0.73 21.73 8.64
C THR A 560 2.22 21.46 8.46
N ALA A 561 2.63 20.22 8.78
CA ALA A 561 3.97 19.71 8.56
C ALA A 561 3.91 18.33 7.87
N VAL A 562 4.84 18.09 6.95
CA VAL A 562 4.91 16.82 6.20
C VAL A 562 6.23 16.14 6.50
N PHE A 563 6.17 14.95 7.10
CA PHE A 563 7.35 14.19 7.45
C PHE A 563 7.94 13.49 6.23
N ASN A 564 9.27 13.60 6.10
CA ASN A 564 10.12 12.97 5.09
C ASN A 564 9.51 12.85 3.67
N PRO A 565 9.41 13.92 2.87
CA PRO A 565 8.85 13.82 1.52
C PRO A 565 9.58 12.79 0.64
N ILE A 566 8.83 11.89 -0.04
CA ILE A 566 9.36 10.68 -0.70
C ILE A 566 10.43 11.01 -1.76
N HIS A 567 10.29 12.15 -2.42
CA HIS A 567 11.16 12.60 -3.52
C HIS A 567 12.48 13.24 -3.05
N LYS A 568 12.63 13.57 -1.76
CA LYS A 568 13.72 14.44 -1.28
C LYS A 568 15.07 13.73 -1.13
N TYR A 569 15.08 12.42 -0.92
CA TYR A 569 16.28 11.63 -0.57
C TYR A 569 16.31 10.27 -1.29
N THR A 570 15.93 10.26 -2.57
CA THR A 570 15.83 9.02 -3.35
C THR A 570 17.18 8.34 -3.57
N ASP A 571 18.24 9.15 -3.70
CA ASP A 571 19.64 8.72 -3.84
C ASP A 571 20.16 7.93 -2.63
N LYS A 572 19.65 8.25 -1.43
CA LYS A 572 20.08 7.66 -0.15
C LYS A 572 19.20 6.53 0.36
N LEU A 573 18.13 6.18 -0.37
CA LEU A 573 17.05 5.29 0.09
C LEU A 573 16.49 5.65 1.48
N TYR A 574 16.65 6.92 1.91
CA TYR A 574 16.17 7.43 3.20
C TYR A 574 14.63 7.51 3.25
N MET A 575 13.97 7.27 2.11
CA MET A 575 12.51 7.13 2.02
C MET A 575 11.97 5.98 2.89
N ASN A 576 12.81 5.00 3.26
CA ASN A 576 12.41 3.89 4.12
C ASN A 576 12.15 4.31 5.58
N TYR A 577 12.71 5.44 6.02
CA TYR A 577 12.50 5.95 7.38
C TYR A 577 11.25 6.82 7.43
N ARG A 578 10.19 6.32 8.06
CA ARG A 578 8.87 6.97 8.10
C ARG A 578 8.49 7.30 9.53
N SER A 579 7.66 8.32 9.72
CA SER A 579 7.00 8.54 11.00
C SER A 579 5.77 7.66 11.06
N HIS A 580 5.78 6.68 11.95
CA HIS A 580 4.66 5.80 12.19
C HIS A 580 3.91 6.18 13.49
N GLN A 581 4.37 7.23 14.17
CA GLN A 581 3.73 7.82 15.34
C GLN A 581 2.31 8.30 15.06
N LYS A 582 1.44 8.11 16.04
CA LYS A 582 0.03 8.50 16.05
C LYS A 582 -0.23 9.14 17.39
N ILE A 583 -0.32 10.47 17.39
CA ILE A 583 -0.38 11.28 18.61
C ILE A 583 -1.47 12.33 18.40
N ILE A 584 -2.36 12.47 19.37
CA ILE A 584 -3.24 13.63 19.48
C ILE A 584 -3.03 14.23 20.85
N VAL A 585 -2.83 15.54 20.93
CA VAL A 585 -2.75 16.29 22.19
C VAL A 585 -3.73 17.44 22.15
N ILE A 586 -4.51 17.60 23.22
CA ILE A 586 -5.52 18.65 23.36
C ILE A 586 -5.20 19.44 24.63
N ASP A 587 -4.91 20.73 24.46
CA ASP A 587 -4.60 21.69 25.52
C ASP A 587 -3.50 21.27 26.51
N GLY A 588 -2.68 20.27 26.14
CA GLY A 588 -1.67 19.68 27.02
C GLY A 588 -2.27 18.81 28.13
N ASN A 589 -3.59 18.63 28.17
CA ASN A 589 -4.30 17.93 29.24
C ASN A 589 -4.76 16.53 28.88
N ILE A 590 -5.08 16.31 27.60
CA ILE A 590 -5.57 15.04 27.09
C ILE A 590 -4.67 14.60 25.94
N GLY A 591 -4.26 13.34 25.95
CA GLY A 591 -3.41 12.72 24.96
C GLY A 591 -3.99 11.41 24.43
N TYR A 592 -3.77 11.12 23.15
CA TYR A 592 -4.12 9.84 22.54
C TYR A 592 -2.91 9.23 21.84
N THR A 593 -2.75 7.92 21.96
CA THR A 593 -1.88 7.13 21.08
C THR A 593 -2.42 5.70 20.91
N GLY A 594 -2.05 5.03 19.83
CA GLY A 594 -2.61 3.74 19.45
C GLY A 594 -2.31 3.39 18.00
N GLY A 595 -2.86 2.28 17.50
CA GLY A 595 -2.59 1.82 16.13
C GLY A 595 -3.33 2.57 15.03
N MET A 596 -4.35 3.37 15.39
CA MET A 596 -5.33 3.97 14.48
C MET A 596 -4.79 5.08 13.56
N ASN A 597 -5.02 4.94 12.25
CA ASN A 597 -4.80 6.04 11.31
C ASN A 597 -6.11 6.77 10.99
N LEU A 598 -5.98 7.93 10.33
CA LEU A 598 -7.11 8.79 9.97
C LEU A 598 -7.62 8.45 8.56
N ALA A 599 -8.38 7.35 8.45
CA ALA A 599 -9.07 6.96 7.22
C ALA A 599 -10.30 6.07 7.50
N ASP A 600 -11.26 6.04 6.57
CA ASP A 600 -12.58 5.40 6.76
C ASP A 600 -12.52 3.89 7.08
N GLU A 601 -11.45 3.18 6.69
CA GLU A 601 -11.24 1.77 7.07
C GLU A 601 -11.01 1.57 8.57
N TYR A 602 -10.44 2.54 9.27
CA TYR A 602 -10.13 2.45 10.71
C TYR A 602 -11.36 2.60 11.60
N VAL A 603 -12.46 3.07 11.04
CA VAL A 603 -13.76 3.20 11.72
C VAL A 603 -14.83 2.29 11.10
N ASN A 604 -14.41 1.28 10.32
CA ASN A 604 -15.29 0.26 9.74
C ASN A 604 -16.44 0.79 8.84
N LEU A 605 -16.34 2.02 8.31
CA LEU A 605 -17.26 2.54 7.30
C LEU A 605 -17.12 1.80 5.96
N ILE A 606 -15.92 1.28 5.72
CA ILE A 606 -15.60 0.39 4.61
C ILE A 606 -15.14 -0.96 5.13
N GLU A 607 -15.50 -2.02 4.41
CA GLU A 607 -15.14 -3.39 4.78
C GLU A 607 -14.23 -3.93 3.67
N ARG A 608 -12.93 -3.64 3.79
CA ARG A 608 -11.93 -3.99 2.78
C ARG A 608 -11.24 -5.32 3.10
N PHE A 609 -10.99 -5.58 4.38
CA PHE A 609 -10.28 -6.76 4.88
C PHE A 609 -11.05 -7.39 6.06
N GLY A 610 -12.37 -7.42 5.97
CA GLY A 610 -13.26 -7.75 7.09
C GLY A 610 -13.34 -6.62 8.13
N LYS A 611 -13.83 -6.93 9.33
CA LYS A 611 -13.91 -5.98 10.43
C LYS A 611 -12.52 -5.64 10.95
N TRP A 612 -12.16 -4.37 10.89
CA TRP A 612 -10.88 -3.88 11.41
C TRP A 612 -10.94 -3.70 12.92
N LYS A 613 -9.98 -4.31 13.61
CA LYS A 613 -9.77 -4.11 15.05
C LYS A 613 -8.48 -3.35 15.26
N ASP A 614 -8.60 -2.14 15.79
CA ASP A 614 -7.49 -1.30 16.16
C ASP A 614 -7.78 -0.67 17.52
N ASN A 615 -6.75 -0.40 18.30
CA ASN A 615 -6.91 0.07 19.67
C ASN A 615 -6.10 1.33 19.95
N ALA A 616 -6.54 2.03 20.98
CA ALA A 616 -5.91 3.25 21.45
C ALA A 616 -6.09 3.41 22.95
N VAL A 617 -5.25 4.27 23.51
CA VAL A 617 -5.39 4.77 24.87
C VAL A 617 -5.57 6.27 24.84
N ARG A 618 -6.55 6.74 25.62
CA ARG A 618 -6.69 8.13 26.02
C ARG A 618 -6.06 8.28 27.40
N VAL A 619 -5.16 9.23 27.54
CA VAL A 619 -4.57 9.60 28.83
C VAL A 619 -4.91 11.04 29.16
N GLU A 620 -5.32 11.27 30.41
CA GLU A 620 -5.50 12.59 31.00
C GLU A 620 -4.65 12.62 32.26
N GLY A 621 -3.69 13.53 32.36
CA GLY A 621 -2.69 13.50 33.42
C GLY A 621 -1.30 13.96 33.00
N ASP A 622 -0.35 13.84 33.93
CA ASP A 622 1.04 14.29 33.77
C ASP A 622 1.73 13.67 32.53
N ALA A 623 1.38 12.42 32.18
CA ALA A 623 1.96 11.71 31.04
C ALA A 623 1.64 12.33 29.68
N VAL A 624 0.60 13.18 29.58
CA VAL A 624 0.29 13.91 28.35
C VAL A 624 1.47 14.80 27.95
N TRP A 625 2.24 15.30 28.93
CA TRP A 625 3.44 16.06 28.66
C TRP A 625 4.47 15.30 27.81
N GLY A 626 4.67 14.01 28.08
CA GLY A 626 5.55 13.17 27.27
C GLY A 626 5.09 13.09 25.81
N LEU A 627 3.78 12.92 25.57
CA LEU A 627 3.21 12.90 24.21
C LEU A 627 3.37 14.25 23.51
N THR A 628 3.20 15.36 24.24
CA THR A 628 3.41 16.72 23.74
C THR A 628 4.86 16.92 23.30
N VAL A 629 5.83 16.54 24.12
CA VAL A 629 7.26 16.63 23.80
C VAL A 629 7.60 15.78 22.57
N THR A 630 7.15 14.52 22.52
CA THR A 630 7.38 13.63 21.37
C THR A 630 6.81 14.21 20.08
N PHE A 631 5.61 14.81 20.12
CA PHE A 631 5.01 15.48 18.96
C PHE A 631 5.86 16.68 18.51
N LEU A 632 6.26 17.55 19.45
CA LEU A 632 7.00 18.77 19.15
C LEU A 632 8.40 18.48 18.60
N GLN A 633 9.08 17.42 19.08
CA GLN A 633 10.35 16.97 18.51
C GLN A 633 10.22 16.67 17.01
N MET A 634 9.20 15.91 16.62
CA MET A 634 8.93 15.61 15.21
C MET A 634 8.46 16.84 14.42
N TRP A 635 7.74 17.75 15.07
CA TRP A 635 7.36 19.03 14.47
C TRP A 635 8.58 19.88 14.10
N GLU A 636 9.54 20.06 15.01
CA GLU A 636 10.80 20.77 14.77
C GLU A 636 11.64 20.11 13.68
N ILE A 637 11.65 18.77 13.62
CA ILE A 637 12.33 18.03 12.55
C ILE A 637 11.75 18.40 11.17
N CYS A 638 10.43 18.54 11.07
CA CYS A 638 9.74 18.85 9.82
C CYS A 638 9.83 20.33 9.44
N LYS A 639 9.64 21.23 10.40
CA LYS A 639 9.69 22.68 10.20
C LYS A 639 11.11 23.15 10.54
N SER A 640 12.00 23.12 9.55
CA SER A 640 13.34 23.68 9.70
C SER A 640 13.27 25.15 10.10
N GLY A 641 13.72 25.46 11.32
CA GLY A 641 13.65 26.79 11.90
C GLY A 641 14.24 26.81 13.32
N GLU A 642 13.95 27.89 14.03
CA GLU A 642 14.41 28.16 15.38
C GLU A 642 13.84 27.16 16.40
N TRP A 643 14.57 27.00 17.50
CA TRP A 643 14.18 26.19 18.64
C TRP A 643 12.90 26.73 19.28
N MET A 644 11.93 25.85 19.51
CA MET A 644 10.67 26.21 20.14
C MET A 644 10.75 26.06 21.65
N ASP A 645 10.21 27.02 22.41
CA ASP A 645 10.00 26.81 23.84
C ASP A 645 8.75 25.93 24.06
N TYR A 646 8.98 24.67 24.43
CA TYR A 646 7.89 23.71 24.61
C TYR A 646 7.02 24.08 25.82
N ASN A 647 7.54 24.84 26.80
CA ASN A 647 6.79 25.17 28.03
C ASN A 647 5.48 25.92 27.77
N THR A 648 5.35 26.57 26.61
CA THR A 648 4.11 27.18 26.12
C THR A 648 2.93 26.19 26.05
N TYR A 649 3.22 24.89 25.93
CA TYR A 649 2.24 23.82 25.73
C TYR A 649 2.06 22.91 26.96
N ARG A 650 2.52 23.34 28.14
CA ARG A 650 2.32 22.59 29.40
C ARG A 650 0.83 22.37 29.70
N PRO A 651 0.50 21.32 30.47
CA PRO A 651 -0.86 21.14 30.96
C PRO A 651 -1.39 22.41 31.62
N THR A 652 -2.65 22.73 31.37
CA THR A 652 -3.29 23.95 31.87
C THR A 652 -4.07 23.73 33.16
N VAL A 653 -4.14 22.49 33.62
CA VAL A 653 -4.87 22.08 34.82
C VAL A 653 -3.95 21.28 35.74
N VAL A 654 -4.31 21.22 37.02
CA VAL A 654 -3.69 20.31 37.98
C VAL A 654 -4.54 19.05 38.03
N PHE A 655 -3.92 17.89 37.84
CA PHE A 655 -4.62 16.62 37.85
C PHE A 655 -4.79 16.08 39.27
N PRO A 656 -5.89 15.36 39.55
CA PRO A 656 -6.07 14.67 40.83
C PRO A 656 -4.96 13.65 41.08
N GLU A 657 -4.55 13.50 42.34
CA GLU A 657 -3.58 12.47 42.70
C GLU A 657 -4.11 11.08 42.35
N SER A 658 -3.30 10.31 41.64
CA SER A 658 -3.63 8.94 41.25
C SER A 658 -2.39 8.06 41.22
N GLU A 659 -2.58 6.77 41.48
CA GLU A 659 -1.50 5.78 41.48
C GLU A 659 -1.40 5.05 40.12
N VAL A 660 -1.70 5.77 39.04
CA VAL A 660 -1.57 5.32 37.66
C VAL A 660 -0.26 5.86 37.09
N TYR A 661 0.70 4.96 36.93
CA TYR A 661 2.03 5.29 36.48
C TYR A 661 2.20 5.02 34.99
N CYS A 662 2.80 5.98 34.28
CA CYS A 662 2.99 5.89 32.84
C CYS A 662 4.39 6.35 32.42
N HIS A 663 4.91 5.75 31.34
CA HIS A 663 5.99 6.32 30.54
C HIS A 663 5.48 6.53 29.12
N VAL A 664 5.81 7.67 28.52
CA VAL A 664 5.67 7.85 27.08
C VAL A 664 6.98 7.42 26.45
N ILE A 665 6.93 6.38 25.63
CA ILE A 665 8.10 5.81 24.97
C ILE A 665 8.08 6.18 23.50
N SER A 666 9.24 6.49 22.93
CA SER A 666 9.36 6.78 21.50
C SER A 666 10.76 6.42 21.00
N ASP A 667 10.85 5.91 19.79
CA ASP A 667 12.13 5.50 19.20
C ASP A 667 12.15 5.80 17.71
N GLY A 668 13.32 5.70 17.08
CA GLY A 668 13.46 5.81 15.64
C GLY A 668 14.86 5.49 15.13
N PRO A 669 15.02 5.41 13.79
CA PRO A 669 16.25 4.98 13.14
C PRO A 669 17.49 5.82 13.45
N ALA A 670 17.31 7.04 13.98
CA ALA A 670 18.41 7.91 14.40
C ALA A 670 19.14 7.42 15.66
N ASN A 671 18.51 6.58 16.50
CA ASN A 671 19.10 6.06 17.74
C ASN A 671 20.05 4.87 17.54
N ARG A 672 20.15 4.36 16.30
CA ARG A 672 20.97 3.17 15.99
C ARG A 672 22.43 3.32 16.44
N PRO A 673 23.04 2.26 16.98
CA PRO A 673 22.51 0.89 17.10
C PRO A 673 21.62 0.65 18.33
N ASN A 674 21.38 1.66 19.17
CA ASN A 674 20.53 1.50 20.36
C ASN A 674 19.05 1.42 19.95
N ASN A 675 18.35 0.43 20.51
CA ASN A 675 16.92 0.18 20.28
C ASN A 675 16.22 0.03 21.65
N PRO A 676 15.89 1.16 22.30
CA PRO A 676 15.27 1.13 23.61
C PRO A 676 13.91 0.44 23.60
N ILE A 677 13.09 0.59 22.55
CA ILE A 677 11.75 -0.02 22.52
C ILE A 677 11.82 -1.54 22.49
N GLU A 678 12.66 -2.13 21.65
CA GLU A 678 12.85 -3.59 21.63
C GLU A 678 13.34 -4.11 23.00
N SER A 679 14.22 -3.37 23.66
CA SER A 679 14.70 -3.70 25.00
C SER A 679 13.61 -3.62 26.07
N ILE A 680 12.69 -2.67 25.97
CA ILE A 680 11.53 -2.56 26.87
C ILE A 680 10.58 -3.75 26.65
N TYR A 681 10.31 -4.12 25.39
CA TYR A 681 9.49 -5.29 25.06
C TYR A 681 10.08 -6.57 25.65
N LYS A 682 11.40 -6.79 25.49
CA LYS A 682 12.11 -7.92 26.13
C LYS A 682 11.98 -7.89 27.65
N GLN A 683 12.08 -6.73 28.29
CA GLN A 683 11.89 -6.63 29.74
C GLN A 683 10.47 -6.98 30.18
N ILE A 684 9.43 -6.57 29.45
CA ILE A 684 8.04 -6.97 29.76
C ILE A 684 7.89 -8.50 29.71
N ILE A 685 8.52 -9.14 28.72
CA ILE A 685 8.52 -10.60 28.55
C ILE A 685 9.27 -11.28 29.71
N HIS A 686 10.51 -10.83 30.00
CA HIS A 686 11.35 -11.45 31.04
C HIS A 686 10.83 -11.23 32.47
N TYR A 687 10.11 -10.13 32.73
CA TYR A 687 9.52 -9.86 34.04
C TYR A 687 8.11 -10.44 34.24
N ALA A 688 7.53 -11.08 33.22
CA ALA A 688 6.23 -11.71 33.33
C ALA A 688 6.27 -12.91 34.29
N LYS A 689 5.26 -13.03 35.14
CA LYS A 689 5.13 -14.13 36.11
C LYS A 689 3.98 -15.06 35.79
N LYS A 690 3.00 -14.61 34.99
CA LYS A 690 1.79 -15.39 34.67
C LYS A 690 1.54 -15.52 33.18
N TYR A 691 1.54 -14.41 32.46
CA TYR A 691 1.22 -14.41 31.04
C TYR A 691 1.90 -13.26 30.30
N VAL A 692 2.03 -13.42 28.98
CA VAL A 692 2.37 -12.34 28.06
C VAL A 692 1.40 -12.41 26.89
N TYR A 693 0.53 -11.40 26.75
CA TYR A 693 -0.43 -11.32 25.65
C TYR A 693 -0.06 -10.19 24.71
N ILE A 694 -0.02 -10.51 23.42
CA ILE A 694 0.44 -9.61 22.36
C ILE A 694 -0.60 -9.54 21.24
N THR A 695 -0.83 -8.34 20.71
CA THR A 695 -1.48 -8.14 19.41
C THR A 695 -0.54 -7.41 18.48
N THR A 696 -0.43 -7.88 17.25
CA THR A 696 0.40 -7.23 16.23
C THR A 696 -0.14 -7.54 14.83
N PRO A 697 -0.19 -6.58 13.89
CA PRO A 697 -0.56 -6.86 12.51
C PRO A 697 0.48 -7.69 11.78
N TYR A 698 1.75 -7.57 12.16
CA TYR A 698 2.90 -8.21 11.52
C TYR A 698 3.79 -8.85 12.58
N LEU A 699 4.25 -10.09 12.33
CA LEU A 699 5.16 -10.80 13.21
C LEU A 699 6.42 -11.19 12.42
N VAL A 700 7.34 -10.23 12.31
CA VAL A 700 8.60 -10.36 11.57
C VAL A 700 9.74 -9.90 12.49
N ILE A 701 9.88 -10.63 13.58
CA ILE A 701 10.85 -10.37 14.64
C ILE A 701 12.17 -11.08 14.39
N GLU A 702 13.21 -10.55 15.01
CA GLU A 702 14.52 -11.16 15.01
C GLU A 702 14.66 -12.31 16.02
N ASP A 703 15.78 -13.02 15.92
CA ASP A 703 16.07 -14.18 16.75
C ASP A 703 16.13 -13.84 18.24
N ASP A 704 16.66 -12.67 18.63
CA ASP A 704 16.71 -12.23 20.03
C ASP A 704 15.31 -12.09 20.65
N MET A 705 14.39 -11.39 19.97
CA MET A 705 13.01 -11.21 20.44
C MET A 705 12.24 -12.55 20.41
N LYS A 706 12.46 -13.35 19.37
CA LYS A 706 11.87 -14.69 19.25
C LYS A 706 12.29 -15.59 20.40
N GLN A 707 13.57 -15.58 20.73
CA GLN A 707 14.13 -16.36 21.82
C GLN A 707 13.56 -15.92 23.17
N ALA A 708 13.41 -14.61 23.42
CA ALA A 708 12.79 -14.11 24.65
C ALA A 708 11.35 -14.64 24.84
N LEU A 709 10.55 -14.69 23.76
CA LEU A 709 9.19 -15.25 23.79
C LEU A 709 9.18 -16.75 24.07
N ILE A 710 10.08 -17.50 23.42
CA ILE A 710 10.23 -18.94 23.60
C ILE A 710 10.66 -19.27 25.03
N GLU A 711 11.66 -18.57 25.56
CA GLU A 711 12.16 -18.75 26.93
C GLU A 711 11.08 -18.48 27.97
N ALA A 712 10.28 -17.43 27.78
CA ALA A 712 9.14 -17.15 28.65
C ALA A 712 8.12 -18.31 28.63
N ALA A 713 7.74 -18.78 27.43
CA ALA A 713 6.81 -19.90 27.28
C ALA A 713 7.34 -21.20 27.91
N GLN A 714 8.61 -21.53 27.67
CA GLN A 714 9.28 -22.71 28.25
C GLN A 714 9.45 -22.60 29.77
N SER A 715 9.52 -21.40 30.31
CA SER A 715 9.54 -21.13 31.75
C SER A 715 8.16 -21.24 32.41
N GLY A 716 7.12 -21.62 31.66
CA GLY A 716 5.75 -21.82 32.16
C GLY A 716 4.86 -20.58 32.10
N ILE A 717 5.29 -19.50 31.45
CA ILE A 717 4.47 -18.30 31.22
C ILE A 717 3.51 -18.57 30.06
N ASP A 718 2.24 -18.19 30.20
CA ASP A 718 1.25 -18.30 29.12
C ASP A 718 1.45 -17.19 28.09
N VAL A 719 2.22 -17.48 27.03
CA VAL A 719 2.51 -16.53 25.95
C VAL A 719 1.53 -16.73 24.80
N ARG A 720 0.76 -15.66 24.48
CA ARG A 720 -0.25 -15.68 23.41
C ARG A 720 -0.10 -14.49 22.48
N ILE A 721 -0.13 -14.74 21.17
CA ILE A 721 0.01 -13.70 20.15
C ILE A 721 -1.20 -13.74 19.20
N ILE A 722 -1.88 -12.60 19.04
CA ILE A 722 -2.96 -12.42 18.07
C ILE A 722 -2.42 -11.70 16.83
N THR A 723 -2.73 -12.25 15.67
CA THR A 723 -2.34 -11.75 14.34
C THR A 723 -3.55 -11.71 13.40
N PRO A 724 -3.49 -11.04 12.25
CA PRO A 724 -4.62 -10.99 11.32
C PRO A 724 -4.89 -12.33 10.64
N ASN A 725 -6.15 -12.73 10.49
CA ASN A 725 -6.52 -13.82 9.57
C ASN A 725 -6.54 -13.32 8.12
N ILE A 726 -7.23 -12.20 7.85
CA ILE A 726 -7.33 -11.59 6.52
C ILE A 726 -6.20 -10.58 6.36
N PRO A 727 -5.25 -10.77 5.44
CA PRO A 727 -4.10 -9.89 5.33
C PRO A 727 -4.37 -8.67 4.44
N ASP A 728 -3.89 -7.50 4.87
CA ASP A 728 -3.75 -6.32 4.00
C ASP A 728 -2.64 -6.54 2.95
N LYS A 729 -1.57 -7.24 3.34
CA LYS A 729 -0.40 -7.58 2.52
C LYS A 729 -0.10 -9.08 2.56
N LYS A 730 -0.39 -9.77 1.45
CA LYS A 730 -0.24 -11.23 1.34
C LYS A 730 1.18 -11.74 1.58
N ASN A 731 2.21 -11.04 1.10
CA ASN A 731 3.60 -11.48 1.28
C ASN A 731 4.07 -11.30 2.73
N VAL A 732 3.68 -10.19 3.38
CA VAL A 732 3.97 -9.97 4.81
C VAL A 732 3.25 -11.02 5.67
N LYS A 733 2.02 -11.40 5.31
CA LYS A 733 1.31 -12.52 5.96
C LYS A 733 2.03 -13.85 5.81
N ARG A 734 2.56 -14.16 4.63
CA ARG A 734 3.36 -15.38 4.43
C ARG A 734 4.58 -15.40 5.34
N LEU A 735 5.28 -14.28 5.47
CA LEU A 735 6.44 -14.14 6.34
C LEU A 735 6.06 -14.18 7.83
N THR A 736 4.95 -13.55 8.21
CA THR A 736 4.35 -13.66 9.55
C THR A 736 4.08 -15.12 9.90
N ASN A 737 3.42 -15.86 9.01
CA ASN A 737 3.16 -17.30 9.18
C ASN A 737 4.44 -18.14 9.16
N TYR A 738 5.53 -17.68 8.53
CA TYR A 738 6.82 -18.36 8.59
C TYR A 738 7.38 -18.33 10.02
N ASN A 739 7.33 -17.17 10.68
CA ASN A 739 7.82 -17.00 12.06
C ASN A 739 7.02 -17.78 13.11
N TYR A 740 5.80 -18.25 12.80
CA TYR A 740 5.01 -19.06 13.72
C TYR A 740 5.69 -20.37 14.12
N GLY A 741 6.52 -20.96 13.25
CA GLY A 741 7.02 -22.33 13.47
C GLY A 741 7.79 -22.49 14.77
N GLN A 742 8.89 -21.72 14.90
CA GLN A 742 9.75 -21.78 16.09
C GLN A 742 9.01 -21.33 17.36
N LEU A 743 8.07 -20.38 17.24
CA LEU A 743 7.26 -19.92 18.36
C LEU A 743 6.31 -21.02 18.84
N LEU A 744 5.59 -21.68 17.93
CA LEU A 744 4.69 -22.79 18.24
C LEU A 744 5.46 -24.00 18.80
N GLU A 745 6.63 -24.32 18.25
CA GLU A 745 7.53 -25.35 18.79
C GLU A 745 8.04 -25.01 20.19
N GLY A 746 8.24 -23.73 20.48
CA GLY A 746 8.63 -23.21 21.78
C GLY A 746 7.49 -23.07 22.81
N GLY A 747 6.25 -23.43 22.45
CA GLY A 747 5.10 -23.39 23.36
C GLY A 747 4.32 -22.06 23.35
N VAL A 748 4.66 -21.12 22.48
CA VAL A 748 3.88 -19.88 22.28
C VAL A 748 2.60 -20.20 21.53
N LYS A 749 1.45 -19.70 22.01
CA LYS A 749 0.15 -19.88 21.35
C LYS A 749 -0.12 -18.74 20.37
N ILE A 750 -0.62 -19.07 19.19
CA ILE A 750 -0.89 -18.10 18.13
C ILE A 750 -2.35 -18.15 17.74
N TYR A 751 -2.99 -16.97 17.69
CA TYR A 751 -4.37 -16.79 17.31
C TYR A 751 -4.46 -15.89 16.06
N GLU A 752 -5.27 -16.29 15.09
CA GLU A 752 -5.59 -15.49 13.90
C GLU A 752 -7.00 -14.90 14.04
N TYR A 753 -7.10 -13.57 14.11
CA TYR A 753 -8.36 -12.84 14.27
C TYR A 753 -9.27 -13.03 13.06
N THR A 754 -10.27 -13.90 13.18
CA THR A 754 -11.09 -14.37 12.04
C THR A 754 -12.03 -13.32 11.43
N PRO A 755 -12.60 -12.35 12.19
CA PRO A 755 -13.53 -11.38 11.60
C PRO A 755 -12.88 -10.43 10.58
N GLY A 756 -11.56 -10.31 10.55
CA GLY A 756 -10.89 -9.44 9.59
C GLY A 756 -9.41 -9.23 9.84
N PHE A 757 -9.03 -7.96 9.94
CA PHE A 757 -7.66 -7.51 10.12
C PHE A 757 -7.50 -6.87 11.49
N ILE A 758 -6.53 -7.36 12.27
CA ILE A 758 -6.16 -6.75 13.55
C ILE A 758 -4.95 -5.85 13.33
N HIS A 759 -5.14 -4.56 13.55
CA HIS A 759 -4.10 -3.53 13.47
C HIS A 759 -3.67 -3.03 14.85
N ALA A 760 -4.27 -3.52 15.94
CA ALA A 760 -3.84 -3.20 17.30
C ALA A 760 -2.37 -3.59 17.57
N LYS A 761 -1.65 -2.75 18.32
CA LYS A 761 -0.28 -3.01 18.80
C LYS A 761 -0.23 -2.93 20.30
N THR A 762 -0.15 -4.08 20.92
CA THR A 762 -0.27 -4.19 22.38
C THR A 762 0.59 -5.33 22.87
N ILE A 763 1.26 -5.10 23.99
CA ILE A 763 1.94 -6.13 24.77
C ILE A 763 1.62 -5.89 26.24
N ILE A 764 1.11 -6.91 26.92
CA ILE A 764 0.79 -6.84 28.35
C ILE A 764 1.29 -8.07 29.08
N ASN A 765 1.64 -7.90 30.36
CA ASN A 765 1.71 -8.97 31.35
C ASN A 765 0.74 -8.66 32.50
N GLU A 766 0.82 -9.37 33.64
CA GLU A 766 -0.05 -9.12 34.79
C GLU A 766 0.20 -7.80 35.53
N ASP A 767 1.32 -7.15 35.24
CA ASP A 767 1.86 -6.06 36.05
C ASP A 767 1.89 -4.72 35.31
N CYS A 768 2.03 -4.73 33.99
CA CYS A 768 2.19 -3.56 33.13
C CYS A 768 1.91 -3.91 31.65
N GLY A 769 1.92 -2.89 30.79
CA GLY A 769 1.69 -3.08 29.37
C GLY A 769 1.95 -1.84 28.53
N ILE A 770 2.01 -2.03 27.21
CA ILE A 770 2.17 -0.97 26.22
C ILE A 770 1.01 -1.04 25.23
N VAL A 771 0.42 0.11 24.94
CA VAL A 771 -0.43 0.34 23.76
C VAL A 771 0.18 1.48 22.97
N GLY A 772 0.26 1.34 21.63
CA GLY A 772 0.88 2.37 20.80
C GLY A 772 0.91 2.01 19.33
N THR A 773 1.99 2.44 18.67
CA THR A 773 2.16 2.36 17.21
C THR A 773 3.06 1.22 16.73
N ILE A 774 3.78 0.60 17.67
CA ILE A 774 4.95 -0.27 17.48
C ILE A 774 4.53 -1.70 17.08
N ASN A 775 4.81 -2.11 15.84
CA ASN A 775 4.61 -3.51 15.44
C ASN A 775 5.71 -4.42 16.00
N MET A 776 5.41 -5.72 16.11
CA MET A 776 6.42 -6.76 16.33
C MET A 776 7.11 -7.13 15.01
N ASP A 777 7.76 -6.16 14.37
CA ASP A 777 8.52 -6.36 13.15
C ASP A 777 9.82 -5.54 13.13
N TYR A 778 10.74 -5.95 12.25
CA TYR A 778 12.02 -5.27 12.05
C TYR A 778 11.86 -3.78 11.67
N ARG A 779 10.76 -3.41 10.99
CA ARG A 779 10.57 -2.03 10.52
C ARG A 779 10.24 -1.09 11.67
N SER A 780 9.30 -1.47 12.54
CA SER A 780 8.94 -0.69 13.72
C SER A 780 10.12 -0.58 14.70
N PHE A 781 10.88 -1.65 14.89
CA PHE A 781 12.04 -1.63 15.78
C PHE A 781 13.23 -0.85 15.25
N PHE A 782 13.49 -0.86 13.93
CA PHE A 782 14.73 -0.30 13.42
C PHE A 782 14.56 0.82 12.39
N LEU A 783 13.46 0.89 11.65
CA LEU A 783 13.30 1.76 10.48
C LEU A 783 12.30 2.91 10.69
N HIS A 784 11.33 2.77 11.58
CA HIS A 784 10.25 3.74 11.76
C HIS A 784 10.40 4.51 13.05
N TYR A 785 9.96 5.77 13.03
CA TYR A 785 9.73 6.50 14.27
C TYR A 785 8.41 6.04 14.85
N GLU A 786 8.46 5.52 16.07
CA GLU A 786 7.30 4.94 16.77
C GLU A 786 7.10 5.65 18.11
N CYS A 787 5.91 5.48 18.68
CA CYS A 787 5.55 5.89 20.03
C CYS A 787 4.58 4.92 20.70
N GLY A 788 4.53 4.95 22.03
CA GLY A 788 3.55 4.22 22.81
C GLY A 788 3.45 4.74 24.24
N LEU A 789 2.39 4.31 24.92
CA LEU A 789 2.20 4.55 26.35
C LEU A 789 2.46 3.24 27.09
N TRP A 790 3.53 3.20 27.86
CA TRP A 790 3.73 2.17 28.86
C TRP A 790 2.92 2.52 30.10
N MET A 791 2.20 1.55 30.66
CA MET A 791 1.26 1.74 31.76
C MET A 791 1.50 0.70 32.85
N CYS A 792 1.52 1.13 34.10
CA CYS A 792 1.48 0.27 35.28
C CYS A 792 0.29 0.65 36.16
N ASN A 793 -0.86 0.07 35.83
CA ASN A 793 -2.07 0.12 36.62
C ASN A 793 -2.88 -1.17 36.40
N ARG A 794 -3.25 -1.85 37.48
CA ARG A 794 -3.90 -3.16 37.40
C ARG A 794 -5.27 -3.09 36.72
N GLU A 795 -6.06 -2.05 37.00
CA GLU A 795 -7.40 -1.89 36.45
C GLU A 795 -7.35 -1.71 34.92
N THR A 796 -6.46 -0.85 34.42
CA THR A 796 -6.24 -0.68 32.98
C THR A 796 -5.77 -1.98 32.32
N ILE A 797 -4.83 -2.70 32.95
CA ILE A 797 -4.32 -3.97 32.41
C ILE A 797 -5.41 -5.06 32.37
N ASP A 798 -6.27 -5.14 33.39
CA ASP A 798 -7.38 -6.09 33.43
C ASP A 798 -8.42 -5.81 32.33
N VAL A 799 -8.70 -4.53 32.03
CA VAL A 799 -9.55 -4.13 30.89
C VAL A 799 -8.97 -4.57 29.57
N ILE A 800 -7.67 -4.30 29.32
CA ILE A 800 -7.00 -4.71 28.09
C ILE A 800 -6.99 -6.24 27.98
N LYS A 801 -6.63 -6.95 29.06
CA LYS A 801 -6.63 -8.41 29.12
C LYS A 801 -7.98 -8.99 28.75
N LYS A 802 -9.08 -8.42 29.26
CA LYS A 802 -10.45 -8.86 28.94
C LYS A 802 -10.73 -8.74 27.44
N ASP A 803 -10.38 -7.61 26.82
CA ASP A 803 -10.53 -7.42 25.37
C ASP A 803 -9.70 -8.43 24.56
N LEU A 804 -8.45 -8.70 24.98
CA LEU A 804 -7.60 -9.67 24.30
C LEU A 804 -8.16 -11.10 24.40
N LEU A 805 -8.65 -11.51 25.57
CA LEU A 805 -9.29 -12.82 25.74
C LEU A 805 -10.55 -12.96 24.88
N GLN A 806 -11.42 -11.95 24.89
CA GLN A 806 -12.61 -11.92 24.02
C GLN A 806 -12.26 -11.96 22.54
N THR A 807 -11.15 -11.33 22.16
CA THR A 807 -10.63 -11.38 20.79
C THR A 807 -10.11 -12.78 20.45
N MET A 808 -9.47 -13.48 21.39
CA MET A 808 -9.03 -14.87 21.20
C MET A 808 -10.23 -15.82 21.04
N ASP A 809 -11.34 -15.60 21.75
CA ASP A 809 -12.56 -16.43 21.66
C ASP A 809 -13.17 -16.44 20.25
N ILE A 810 -13.01 -15.35 19.50
CA ILE A 810 -13.45 -15.21 18.10
C ILE A 810 -12.31 -15.38 17.09
N SER A 811 -11.12 -15.78 17.55
CA SER A 811 -9.96 -16.05 16.71
C SER A 811 -9.79 -17.55 16.47
N LYS A 812 -9.06 -17.89 15.42
CA LYS A 812 -8.65 -19.27 15.15
C LYS A 812 -7.30 -19.50 15.82
N GLU A 813 -7.21 -20.45 16.74
CA GLU A 813 -5.92 -20.94 17.23
C GLU A 813 -5.19 -21.71 16.12
N ILE A 814 -3.91 -21.37 15.91
CA ILE A 814 -3.05 -22.05 14.93
C ILE A 814 -2.22 -23.08 15.67
N THR A 815 -2.38 -24.35 15.31
CA THR A 815 -1.62 -25.44 15.92
C THR A 815 -0.30 -25.70 15.20
N LEU A 816 0.67 -26.29 15.91
CA LEU A 816 1.94 -26.72 15.31
C LEU A 816 1.72 -27.75 14.19
N ASP A 817 0.76 -28.65 14.36
CA ASP A 817 0.44 -29.68 13.37
C ASP A 817 -0.09 -29.06 12.06
N GLU A 818 -1.06 -28.15 12.15
CA GLU A 818 -1.55 -27.39 10.98
C GLU A 818 -0.41 -26.64 10.28
N TRP A 819 0.49 -26.03 11.05
CA TRP A 819 1.66 -25.31 10.51
C TRP A 819 2.62 -26.26 9.79
N LYS A 820 2.86 -27.47 10.32
CA LYS A 820 3.71 -28.49 9.69
C LYS A 820 3.10 -29.05 8.41
N HIS A 821 1.78 -29.17 8.32
CA HIS A 821 1.07 -29.70 7.15
C HIS A 821 0.84 -28.71 5.99
N ARG A 822 1.39 -27.48 6.08
CA ARG A 822 1.28 -26.51 4.98
C ARG A 822 1.92 -27.00 3.68
N PRO A 823 1.39 -26.61 2.50
CA PRO A 823 1.91 -27.04 1.20
C PRO A 823 3.40 -26.72 1.00
N TRP A 824 4.13 -27.63 0.35
CA TRP A 824 5.59 -27.49 0.14
C TRP A 824 5.97 -26.22 -0.65
N HIS A 825 5.15 -25.82 -1.64
CA HIS A 825 5.39 -24.62 -2.43
C HIS A 825 5.27 -23.34 -1.57
N LEU A 826 4.39 -23.35 -0.57
CA LEU A 826 4.26 -22.26 0.38
C LEU A 826 5.49 -22.19 1.28
N LYS A 827 5.97 -23.33 1.80
CA LYS A 827 7.19 -23.42 2.60
C LYS A 827 8.42 -22.90 1.84
N ALA A 828 8.56 -23.28 0.56
CA ALA A 828 9.64 -22.80 -0.29
C ALA A 828 9.55 -21.27 -0.50
N CYS A 829 8.37 -20.75 -0.83
CA CYS A 829 8.15 -19.31 -0.98
C CYS A 829 8.47 -18.54 0.30
N GLN A 830 8.05 -19.04 1.46
CA GLN A 830 8.31 -18.43 2.76
C GLN A 830 9.80 -18.32 3.08
N ARG A 831 10.59 -19.36 2.80
CA ARG A 831 12.05 -19.35 3.00
C ARG A 831 12.74 -18.31 2.12
N VAL A 832 12.32 -18.20 0.85
CA VAL A 832 12.83 -17.16 -0.06
C VAL A 832 12.45 -15.77 0.45
N LEU A 833 11.20 -15.57 0.87
CA LEU A 833 10.75 -14.30 1.45
C LEU A 833 11.54 -13.94 2.72
N ASN A 834 11.90 -14.91 3.55
CA ASN A 834 12.67 -14.66 4.77
C ASN A 834 14.07 -14.07 4.52
N LEU A 835 14.68 -14.33 3.36
CA LEU A 835 15.96 -13.69 2.98
C LEU A 835 15.84 -12.17 2.88
N PHE A 836 14.64 -11.67 2.62
CA PHE A 836 14.34 -10.24 2.46
C PHE A 836 13.51 -9.69 3.64
N SER A 837 13.48 -10.39 4.78
CA SER A 837 12.67 -10.02 5.94
C SER A 837 12.96 -8.61 6.49
N THR A 838 14.23 -8.18 6.44
CA THR A 838 14.67 -6.85 6.88
C THR A 838 14.30 -5.73 5.91
N LEU A 839 13.84 -6.07 4.70
CA LEU A 839 13.45 -5.13 3.65
C LEU A 839 11.92 -5.01 3.49
N MET A 840 11.18 -6.04 3.88
CA MET A 840 9.71 -6.10 3.84
C MET A 840 9.08 -5.51 5.09
#